data_AF-A0A517Y6M6-F1
#
_entry.id   AF-A0A517Y6M6-F1
#
_cell.length_a   1.000
_cell.length_b   1.000
_cell.length_c   1.000
_cell.angle_alpha   90.00
_cell.angle_beta   90.00
_cell.angle_gamma   90.00
#
_symmetry.space_group_name_H-M   'P 1'
#
loop_
_entity.id
_entity.type
_entity.pdbx_description
1 polymer ?
#
loop_
_entity_poly.entity_id
_entity_poly.type
_entity_poly.pdbx_seq_one_letter_code
_entity_poly.pdbx_strand_id
1 'polypeptide(L)'
;MAKKAKSKSVAAAADSAVEVIKHKQDRRKNIPTEELRDFYQDEPRAMLYPRDPSLDPQLVWKGKDEQDRGALEVPVVPIYIQEKIHPQVIVDDLKNRFAVKPAQQQLDLFADFNGIDTFEKKVEFYQHDAHWTNRMILGNSLHVMTSLAEKEGLKGQVQCIYMDPPYGIKFGSNWQVSTRKRDVKDGKAEDASRQPEQVQAFRDTWQLGIHSYLPYLRDRLIVARDLLTESGSVFVQIGDENVHLVRAVMDEVFGTENQCAQLAFKKTSVSTSGVIPGVVDYILWFAKDKSNVKVRQVWISKELGGEGAAQYSSIELPDGQRRRMTSSEVKGDGQLPVMSRPFRGDNLTSSHEYSLGKGDYVFEGRSFSPNARYWSTSPDGLKRLASANRLIAIGNTLSYVRFLDDFPVFPLTNTWTDTAVSGFAEARAYVVQTSPLVIARCLLMTTDPGDLVLDPTCGSGTTAYVAEQWGRRWITCDTSRVAIALARTRLMAGRFPYYLLSDSPEGLKKEAEVTGRFPPPYQTEADVKKGFVYKRVPHVTLKSIANNEAIDVIHARWQEELETLRAELNKILKTKWEEWEIPREPEEKWPATAKKKLADWWTNLRSRQQDIDAAIAKRADHELLFDQPYEDNSRVRVTGPFTVESLSPHRRLTVQEKIEGTKFVPGFKTQIIGPDRFGTMIIENLKKAGIQAREKRERLKFDHLEPYAGEWIHAAGDFTDADGKQKRVAVCIGPEHGTVGPELIKEAAKEAVRGVGFDLLYVCGFSFDPHVNEEAKRYGKLNVQICRMNPDLSMGDELLKKTGAGNLFMVFGEPDIAIKRTKDKKSGDERVVVEIHGVDVYDPTTGVIRNSSTDDIACWFIDTDYDDEAFFVRHAYFTGAGEPYEKLKRALRAEIDESAWASLYSTRSQPFPVPAKKGKIAVKVINHYGDEVLKVYSVK
;
A
#
# COMPACT_ATOMS: atom_id res chain seq x y z
N MET A 1 -50.39 3.87 6.38
CA MET A 1 -49.32 4.63 7.07
C MET A 1 -47.92 4.04 6.76
N ALA A 2 -47.50 4.03 5.49
CA ALA A 2 -46.17 3.51 5.12
C ALA A 2 -45.71 4.17 3.80
N LYS A 3 -45.34 5.45 3.86
CA LYS A 3 -44.64 6.15 2.75
C LYS A 3 -43.80 7.36 3.19
N LYS A 4 -43.60 7.57 4.49
CA LYS A 4 -42.85 8.73 5.04
C LYS A 4 -41.50 8.40 5.70
N ALA A 5 -41.06 7.14 5.70
CA ALA A 5 -39.84 6.72 6.40
C ALA A 5 -38.56 6.70 5.54
N LYS A 6 -38.63 6.85 4.21
CA LYS A 6 -37.46 6.79 3.31
C LYS A 6 -36.81 8.14 2.95
N SER A 7 -37.40 9.29 3.32
CA SER A 7 -36.84 10.60 2.96
C SER A 7 -35.95 11.23 4.03
N LYS A 8 -35.89 10.67 5.24
CA LYS A 8 -35.05 11.20 6.34
C LYS A 8 -33.59 10.72 6.29
N SER A 9 -33.28 9.61 5.61
CA SER A 9 -31.90 9.09 5.53
C SER A 9 -31.06 9.69 4.39
N VAL A 10 -31.69 10.32 3.40
CA VAL A 10 -30.97 10.91 2.25
C VAL A 10 -30.53 12.35 2.53
N ALA A 11 -31.28 13.09 3.36
CA ALA A 11 -30.95 14.49 3.70
C ALA A 11 -29.81 14.63 4.74
N ALA A 12 -29.51 13.58 5.51
CA ALA A 12 -28.43 13.59 6.50
C ALA A 12 -27.05 13.26 5.91
N ALA A 13 -26.99 12.75 4.67
CA ALA A 13 -25.74 12.30 4.03
C ALA A 13 -25.02 13.41 3.22
N ALA A 14 -25.62 14.59 3.06
CA ALA A 14 -25.06 15.67 2.24
C ALA A 14 -23.99 16.52 2.95
N ASP A 15 -23.66 16.21 4.21
CA ASP A 15 -22.79 17.03 5.07
C ASP A 15 -21.77 16.19 5.86
N SER A 16 -21.37 15.03 5.32
CA SER A 16 -20.38 14.15 5.95
C SER A 16 -18.97 14.77 5.89
N ALA A 17 -18.37 14.95 7.07
CA ALA A 17 -17.03 15.51 7.24
C ALA A 17 -15.97 14.60 6.60
N VAL A 18 -15.02 15.19 5.86
CA VAL A 18 -13.86 14.48 5.30
C VAL A 18 -12.76 14.44 6.34
N GLU A 19 -12.26 13.25 6.64
CA GLU A 19 -11.26 13.01 7.69
C GLU A 19 -10.04 12.28 7.15
N VAL A 20 -8.92 12.38 7.89
CA VAL A 20 -7.67 11.64 7.66
C VAL A 20 -7.09 11.16 8.99
N ILE A 21 -6.31 10.08 8.95
CA ILE A 21 -5.50 9.68 10.11
C ILE A 21 -4.27 10.58 10.17
N LYS A 22 -4.02 11.17 11.35
CA LYS A 22 -2.85 12.02 11.61
C LYS A 22 -1.92 11.32 12.59
N HIS A 23 -0.65 11.18 12.21
CA HIS A 23 0.41 10.62 13.05
C HIS A 23 1.13 11.74 13.82
N LYS A 24 0.40 12.43 14.71
CA LYS A 24 0.83 13.72 15.32
C LYS A 24 2.16 13.64 16.07
N GLN A 25 2.43 12.50 16.70
CA GLN A 25 3.63 12.29 17.52
C GLN A 25 4.82 11.76 16.70
N ASP A 26 4.58 11.31 15.48
CA ASP A 26 5.63 10.74 14.63
C ASP A 26 6.32 11.84 13.81
N ARG A 27 7.63 11.65 13.65
CA ARG A 27 8.50 12.57 12.94
C ARG A 27 9.37 11.82 11.94
N ARG A 28 9.88 12.54 10.96
CA ARG A 28 10.88 12.08 9.98
C ARG A 28 11.96 13.13 9.80
N LYS A 29 13.14 12.75 9.30
CA LYS A 29 14.17 13.74 8.98
C LYS A 29 13.71 14.68 7.87
N ASN A 30 14.07 15.96 8.02
CA ASN A 30 13.95 16.94 6.95
C ASN A 30 14.94 16.56 5.83
N ILE A 31 14.43 16.17 4.67
CA ILE A 31 15.24 15.80 3.51
C ILE A 31 15.14 16.92 2.47
N PRO A 32 16.15 17.07 1.57
CA PRO A 32 16.10 18.11 0.56
C PRO A 32 14.87 18.00 -0.32
N THR A 33 14.23 19.13 -0.58
CA THR A 33 13.34 19.25 -1.73
C THR A 33 14.18 19.35 -3.00
N GLU A 34 13.59 19.05 -4.15
CA GLU A 34 14.26 19.24 -5.43
C GLU A 34 14.76 20.68 -5.59
N GLU A 35 13.95 21.65 -5.17
CA GLU A 35 14.23 23.08 -5.30
C GLU A 35 15.40 23.56 -4.44
N LEU A 36 15.60 22.96 -3.27
CA LEU A 36 16.61 23.37 -2.31
C LEU A 36 17.86 22.48 -2.34
N ARG A 37 17.98 21.62 -3.35
CA ARG A 37 19.13 20.71 -3.55
C ARG A 37 20.47 21.42 -3.48
N ASP A 38 20.61 22.60 -4.08
CA ASP A 38 21.90 23.30 -4.18
C ASP A 38 22.45 23.74 -2.80
N PHE A 39 21.57 23.82 -1.79
CA PHE A 39 21.96 24.06 -0.40
C PHE A 39 22.49 22.78 0.28
N TYR A 40 22.31 21.61 -0.33
CA TYR A 40 22.80 20.34 0.18
C TYR A 40 24.11 19.93 -0.49
N GLN A 41 25.21 20.01 0.27
CA GLN A 41 26.51 19.49 -0.12
C GLN A 41 26.87 18.36 0.83
N ASP A 42 26.95 17.13 0.32
CA ASP A 42 27.43 15.99 1.10
C ASP A 42 28.42 15.16 0.27
N GLU A 43 29.44 14.65 0.95
CA GLU A 43 30.44 13.79 0.32
C GLU A 43 29.86 12.38 0.10
N PRO A 44 30.14 11.73 -1.05
CA PRO A 44 29.68 10.37 -1.27
C PRO A 44 30.26 9.45 -0.21
N ARG A 45 29.40 8.82 0.58
CA ARG A 45 29.78 7.77 1.54
C ARG A 45 29.14 6.46 1.11
N ALA A 46 29.85 5.37 1.33
CA ALA A 46 29.33 4.04 1.12
C ALA A 46 29.21 3.30 2.45
N MET A 47 28.12 2.55 2.60
CA MET A 47 27.96 1.63 3.72
C MET A 47 28.54 0.29 3.39
N LEU A 48 29.26 -0.26 4.37
CA LEU A 48 29.84 -1.58 4.31
C LEU A 48 29.01 -2.51 5.20
N TYR A 49 28.37 -3.50 4.57
CA TYR A 49 27.69 -4.57 5.28
C TYR A 49 28.61 -5.81 5.32
N PRO A 50 29.13 -6.18 6.50
CA PRO A 50 30.01 -7.34 6.61
C PRO A 50 29.25 -8.61 6.28
N ARG A 51 29.91 -9.53 5.58
CA ARG A 51 29.36 -10.86 5.33
C ARG A 51 29.93 -11.85 6.32
N ASP A 52 29.09 -12.80 6.74
CA ASP A 52 29.48 -13.87 7.65
C ASP A 52 29.61 -15.19 6.88
N PRO A 53 30.82 -15.57 6.45
CA PRO A 53 31.06 -16.84 5.77
C PRO A 53 31.04 -18.04 6.72
N SER A 54 30.85 -17.85 8.04
CA SER A 54 30.85 -18.94 9.03
C SER A 54 29.47 -19.58 9.26
N LEU A 55 28.40 -19.01 8.69
CA LEU A 55 27.04 -19.57 8.81
C LEU A 55 26.96 -20.89 8.03
N ASP A 56 26.39 -21.93 8.64
CA ASP A 56 26.16 -23.25 8.02
C ASP A 56 24.67 -23.65 8.13
N PRO A 57 24.00 -24.15 7.06
CA PRO A 57 24.46 -24.29 5.67
C PRO A 57 24.09 -23.07 4.78
N GLN A 58 24.95 -22.74 3.81
CA GLN A 58 24.72 -21.67 2.83
C GLN A 58 24.48 -22.18 1.40
N LEU A 59 23.66 -21.45 0.64
CA LEU A 59 23.46 -21.69 -0.78
C LEU A 59 24.65 -21.12 -1.58
N VAL A 60 25.21 -21.88 -2.54
CA VAL A 60 26.32 -21.42 -3.41
C VAL A 60 25.81 -21.18 -4.83
N TRP A 61 26.18 -20.04 -5.43
CA TRP A 61 25.90 -19.71 -6.82
C TRP A 61 27.11 -19.10 -7.51
N LYS A 62 27.09 -19.04 -8.84
CA LYS A 62 28.18 -18.47 -9.64
C LYS A 62 28.42 -17.00 -9.25
N GLY A 63 29.64 -16.70 -8.82
CA GLY A 63 30.05 -15.36 -8.37
C GLY A 63 29.89 -15.10 -6.87
N LYS A 64 29.28 -16.01 -6.10
CA LYS A 64 29.08 -15.81 -4.65
C LYS A 64 30.42 -15.71 -3.91
N ASP A 65 31.34 -16.62 -4.18
CA ASP A 65 32.66 -16.65 -3.53
C ASP A 65 33.43 -15.35 -3.76
N GLU A 66 33.43 -14.80 -4.98
CA GLU A 66 34.04 -13.50 -5.25
C GLU A 66 33.35 -12.36 -4.48
N GLN A 67 32.03 -12.37 -4.43
CA GLN A 67 31.27 -11.35 -3.71
C GLN A 67 31.50 -11.46 -2.20
N ASP A 68 31.69 -12.66 -1.64
CA ASP A 68 31.88 -12.89 -0.21
C ASP A 68 33.31 -12.63 0.27
N ARG A 69 34.25 -12.31 -0.64
CA ARG A 69 35.62 -11.87 -0.29
C ARG A 69 35.66 -10.53 0.44
N GLY A 70 34.61 -9.71 0.31
CA GLY A 70 34.55 -8.37 0.88
C GLY A 70 33.18 -8.05 1.46
N ALA A 71 33.11 -6.94 2.19
CA ALA A 71 31.83 -6.39 2.61
C ALA A 71 31.02 -5.94 1.39
N LEU A 72 29.70 -6.03 1.48
CA LEU A 72 28.80 -5.42 0.50
C LEU A 72 28.89 -3.90 0.66
N GLU A 73 29.39 -3.23 -0.36
CA GLU A 73 29.49 -1.77 -0.42
C GLU A 73 28.28 -1.19 -1.16
N VAL A 74 27.49 -0.37 -0.46
CA VAL A 74 26.30 0.29 -1.04
C VAL A 74 26.43 1.81 -0.88
N PRO A 75 26.32 2.60 -1.96
CA PRO A 75 26.39 4.05 -1.86
C PRO A 75 25.17 4.62 -1.12
N VAL A 76 25.43 5.55 -0.22
CA VAL A 76 24.39 6.30 0.52
C VAL A 76 24.10 7.57 -0.25
N VAL A 77 22.92 7.64 -0.87
CA VAL A 77 22.54 8.75 -1.75
C VAL A 77 21.42 9.58 -1.11
N PRO A 78 21.38 10.90 -1.34
CA PRO A 78 20.25 11.70 -0.89
C PRO A 78 18.95 11.31 -1.61
N ILE A 79 17.84 11.43 -0.89
CA ILE A 79 16.47 11.30 -1.41
C ILE A 79 15.88 12.70 -1.47
N TYR A 80 15.26 13.06 -2.60
CA TYR A 80 14.70 14.39 -2.84
C TYR A 80 13.17 14.36 -2.88
N ILE A 81 12.52 15.26 -2.13
CA ILE A 81 11.06 15.46 -2.24
C ILE A 81 10.77 16.17 -3.56
N GLN A 82 9.94 15.53 -4.38
CA GLN A 82 9.49 16.06 -5.68
C GLN A 82 8.09 16.66 -5.59
N GLU A 83 7.22 16.05 -4.77
CA GLU A 83 5.81 16.47 -4.64
C GLU A 83 5.35 16.31 -3.20
N LYS A 84 4.53 17.27 -2.75
CA LYS A 84 3.76 17.18 -1.51
C LYS A 84 2.27 17.09 -1.85
N ILE A 85 1.61 16.03 -1.39
CA ILE A 85 0.21 15.72 -1.72
C ILE A 85 -0.62 15.62 -0.44
N HIS A 86 -1.72 16.38 -0.37
CA HIS A 86 -2.69 16.33 0.73
C HIS A 86 -4.11 16.10 0.20
N PRO A 87 -4.56 14.84 0.08
CA PRO A 87 -5.84 14.50 -0.55
C PRO A 87 -7.06 15.17 0.10
N GLN A 88 -7.10 15.27 1.44
CA GLN A 88 -8.19 15.96 2.15
C GLN A 88 -8.37 17.41 1.69
N VAL A 89 -7.28 18.19 1.57
CA VAL A 89 -7.35 19.59 1.15
C VAL A 89 -7.87 19.72 -0.27
N ILE A 90 -7.47 18.81 -1.17
CA ILE A 90 -7.97 18.78 -2.55
C ILE A 90 -9.49 18.54 -2.56
N VAL A 91 -9.97 17.59 -1.73
CA VAL A 91 -11.41 17.29 -1.63
C VAL A 91 -12.19 18.43 -0.97
N ASP A 92 -11.66 19.03 0.08
CA ASP A 92 -12.30 20.13 0.80
C ASP A 92 -12.37 21.40 -0.06
N ASP A 93 -11.33 21.71 -0.83
CA ASP A 93 -11.35 22.81 -1.81
C ASP A 93 -12.41 22.59 -2.89
N LEU A 94 -12.53 21.35 -3.41
CA LEU A 94 -13.62 20.99 -4.32
C LEU A 94 -14.99 21.20 -3.65
N LYS A 95 -15.21 20.68 -2.44
CA LYS A 95 -16.49 20.84 -1.72
C LYS A 95 -16.86 22.30 -1.48
N ASN A 96 -15.92 23.11 -0.96
CA ASN A 96 -16.14 24.51 -0.64
C ASN A 96 -16.53 25.37 -1.85
N ARG A 97 -15.99 25.03 -3.03
CA ARG A 97 -16.25 25.79 -4.27
C ARG A 97 -17.60 25.48 -4.90
N PHE A 98 -18.18 24.29 -4.65
CA PHE A 98 -19.52 23.90 -5.11
C PHE A 98 -20.62 24.10 -4.06
N ALA A 99 -20.28 24.55 -2.84
CA ALA A 99 -21.25 24.83 -1.78
C ALA A 99 -22.10 26.08 -2.08
N VAL A 100 -23.40 26.01 -1.76
CA VAL A 100 -24.39 27.11 -1.97
C VAL A 100 -24.06 28.36 -1.14
N LYS A 101 -23.27 28.23 -0.07
CA LYS A 101 -22.68 29.32 0.71
C LYS A 101 -21.18 29.03 0.92
N PRO A 102 -20.27 29.71 0.22
CA PRO A 102 -18.83 29.54 0.46
C PRO A 102 -18.49 30.05 1.86
N ALA A 103 -17.84 29.22 2.68
CA ALA A 103 -17.29 29.64 3.95
C ALA A 103 -16.14 30.65 3.72
N GLN A 104 -16.19 31.77 4.43
CA GLN A 104 -15.32 32.94 4.20
C GLN A 104 -13.91 32.80 4.81
N GLN A 105 -13.49 31.59 5.15
CA GLN A 105 -12.20 31.32 5.80
C GLN A 105 -11.37 30.39 4.91
N GLN A 106 -10.70 30.99 3.93
CA GLN A 106 -9.55 30.35 3.30
C GLN A 106 -8.40 30.46 4.32
N LEU A 107 -8.42 29.59 5.34
CA LEU A 107 -7.22 29.30 6.11
C LEU A 107 -6.12 28.89 5.12
N ASP A 108 -4.85 29.09 5.48
CA ASP A 108 -3.70 28.69 4.67
C ASP A 108 -3.61 27.14 4.65
N LEU A 109 -4.57 26.51 3.98
CA LEU A 109 -4.80 25.06 3.91
C LEU A 109 -3.60 24.31 3.32
N PHE A 110 -2.68 25.05 2.69
CA PHE A 110 -1.45 24.57 2.08
C PHE A 110 -0.18 25.15 2.75
N ALA A 111 -0.30 25.78 3.93
CA ALA A 111 0.88 26.12 4.74
C ALA A 111 1.71 24.86 5.00
N ASP A 112 3.04 25.00 4.98
CA ASP A 112 3.99 23.88 5.06
C ASP A 112 3.69 22.97 6.27
N PHE A 113 3.09 21.81 6.01
CA PHE A 113 2.67 20.86 7.04
C PHE A 113 3.85 20.15 7.73
N ASN A 114 5.08 20.48 7.31
CA ASN A 114 6.31 19.91 7.84
C ASN A 114 6.62 20.35 9.27
N GLY A 115 5.98 21.40 9.78
CA GLY A 115 6.17 21.90 11.16
C GLY A 115 7.53 22.57 11.39
N ILE A 116 8.14 23.10 10.32
CA ILE A 116 9.42 23.80 10.37
C ILE A 116 9.19 25.28 10.10
N ASP A 117 9.29 26.09 11.16
CA ASP A 117 8.84 27.49 11.14
C ASP A 117 9.89 28.49 10.61
N THR A 118 11.15 28.08 10.46
CA THR A 118 12.29 28.96 10.10
C THR A 118 13.02 28.45 8.87
N PHE A 119 13.33 29.34 7.92
CA PHE A 119 14.02 29.01 6.67
C PHE A 119 15.39 28.33 6.88
N GLU A 120 16.16 28.74 7.89
CA GLU A 120 17.45 28.12 8.25
C GLU A 120 17.30 26.61 8.51
N LYS A 121 16.31 26.23 9.32
CA LYS A 121 15.99 24.81 9.58
C LYS A 121 15.47 24.07 8.35
N LYS A 122 14.90 24.78 7.36
CA LYS A 122 14.44 24.18 6.10
C LYS A 122 15.62 23.77 5.21
N VAL A 123 16.74 24.48 5.25
CA VAL A 123 17.96 24.18 4.46
C VAL A 123 18.99 23.34 5.21
N GLU A 124 18.91 23.24 6.53
CA GLU A 124 19.71 22.31 7.37
C GLU A 124 19.19 20.87 7.28
N PHE A 125 19.36 20.25 6.11
CA PHE A 125 18.88 18.90 5.83
C PHE A 125 19.51 17.83 6.74
N TYR A 126 18.70 16.83 7.10
CA TYR A 126 19.02 15.73 8.00
C TYR A 126 19.35 16.13 9.45
N GLN A 127 19.38 17.42 9.78
CA GLN A 127 19.64 17.91 11.15
C GLN A 127 18.36 18.08 11.97
N HIS A 128 17.27 18.47 11.31
CA HIS A 128 15.97 18.70 11.96
C HIS A 128 14.95 17.64 11.62
N ASP A 129 13.98 17.50 12.52
CA ASP A 129 12.84 16.61 12.34
C ASP A 129 11.63 17.42 11.82
N ALA A 130 10.94 16.87 10.83
CA ALA A 130 9.66 17.30 10.32
C ALA A 130 8.53 16.38 10.80
N HIS A 131 7.29 16.83 10.74
CA HIS A 131 6.11 15.97 10.95
C HIS A 131 6.10 14.79 9.97
N TRP A 132 5.62 13.64 10.45
CA TRP A 132 5.52 12.45 9.60
C TRP A 132 4.56 12.65 8.42
N THR A 133 5.04 12.26 7.25
CA THR A 133 4.25 12.05 6.04
C THR A 133 4.61 10.72 5.41
N ASN A 134 3.61 10.03 4.87
CA ASN A 134 3.84 8.77 4.17
C ASN A 134 4.61 9.01 2.87
N ARG A 135 5.30 7.99 2.34
CA ARG A 135 6.34 8.22 1.31
C ARG A 135 6.26 7.24 0.17
N MET A 136 6.32 7.78 -1.04
CA MET A 136 6.44 7.03 -2.28
C MET A 136 7.72 7.45 -3.01
N ILE A 137 8.66 6.52 -3.17
CA ILE A 137 10.02 6.84 -3.62
C ILE A 137 10.33 6.16 -4.95
N LEU A 138 10.72 6.94 -5.95
CA LEU A 138 11.23 6.43 -7.23
C LEU A 138 12.74 6.18 -7.12
N GLY A 139 13.17 4.93 -7.29
CA GLY A 139 14.58 4.59 -7.28
C GLY A 139 14.87 3.11 -7.03
N ASN A 140 16.14 2.74 -7.13
CA ASN A 140 16.59 1.40 -6.77
C ASN A 140 16.43 1.18 -5.26
N SER A 141 15.61 0.19 -4.89
CA SER A 141 15.27 -0.08 -3.49
C SER A 141 16.48 -0.37 -2.59
N LEU A 142 17.59 -0.89 -3.12
CA LEU A 142 18.81 -1.11 -2.34
C LEU A 142 19.40 0.24 -1.85
N HIS A 143 19.48 1.23 -2.74
CA HIS A 143 19.96 2.57 -2.41
C HIS A 143 18.96 3.34 -1.55
N VAL A 144 17.65 3.22 -1.85
CA VAL A 144 16.59 3.83 -1.02
C VAL A 144 16.68 3.31 0.41
N MET A 145 16.66 2.00 0.61
CA MET A 145 16.70 1.39 1.96
C MET A 145 17.97 1.76 2.71
N THR A 146 19.13 1.77 2.05
CA THR A 146 20.41 2.17 2.67
C THR A 146 20.37 3.63 3.12
N SER A 147 19.78 4.51 2.30
CA SER A 147 19.66 5.94 2.62
C SER A 147 18.67 6.18 3.75
N LEU A 148 17.56 5.44 3.78
CA LEU A 148 16.61 5.42 4.90
C LEU A 148 17.30 4.96 6.20
N ALA A 149 18.14 3.94 6.13
CA ALA A 149 18.86 3.40 7.27
C ALA A 149 19.88 4.41 7.84
N GLU A 150 20.77 4.96 7.01
CA GLU A 150 21.88 5.80 7.47
C GLU A 150 21.55 7.28 7.60
N LYS A 151 21.04 7.90 6.53
CA LYS A 151 20.83 9.35 6.50
C LYS A 151 19.62 9.74 7.33
N GLU A 152 18.59 8.90 7.32
CA GLU A 152 17.33 9.19 8.01
C GLU A 152 17.20 8.48 9.35
N GLY A 153 18.17 7.63 9.72
CA GLY A 153 18.23 6.98 11.02
C GLY A 153 17.13 5.96 11.27
N LEU A 154 16.53 5.37 10.23
CA LEU A 154 15.41 4.42 10.34
C LEU A 154 15.85 2.98 10.66
N LYS A 155 17.13 2.74 10.95
CA LYS A 155 17.60 1.46 11.50
C LYS A 155 16.81 1.09 12.75
N GLY A 156 16.33 -0.14 12.81
CA GLY A 156 15.60 -0.61 13.98
C GLY A 156 14.18 -0.05 14.14
N GLN A 157 13.62 0.67 13.16
CA GLN A 157 12.34 1.38 13.31
C GLN A 157 11.17 0.81 12.48
N VAL A 158 11.45 -0.04 11.50
CA VAL A 158 10.42 -0.62 10.62
C VAL A 158 9.82 -1.86 11.30
N GLN A 159 8.50 -1.88 11.50
CA GLN A 159 7.86 -3.03 12.14
C GLN A 159 7.55 -4.15 11.16
N CYS A 160 7.19 -3.83 9.92
CA CYS A 160 6.87 -4.83 8.91
C CYS A 160 7.43 -4.44 7.55
N ILE A 161 8.10 -5.38 6.89
CA ILE A 161 8.53 -5.27 5.51
C ILE A 161 7.76 -6.30 4.68
N TYR A 162 7.06 -5.85 3.63
CA TYR A 162 6.43 -6.74 2.66
C TYR A 162 7.13 -6.60 1.32
N MET A 163 7.68 -7.69 0.79
CA MET A 163 8.33 -7.73 -0.51
C MET A 163 7.61 -8.69 -1.45
N ASP A 164 7.24 -8.21 -2.63
CA ASP A 164 6.75 -9.00 -3.76
C ASP A 164 7.75 -8.83 -4.92
N PRO A 165 8.98 -9.37 -4.78
CA PRO A 165 10.01 -9.22 -5.79
C PRO A 165 9.61 -9.97 -7.07
N PRO A 166 10.28 -9.70 -8.19
CA PRO A 166 10.20 -10.60 -9.35
C PRO A 166 10.55 -12.04 -8.97
N TYR A 167 9.86 -13.05 -9.51
CA TYR A 167 10.02 -14.45 -9.04
C TYR A 167 11.25 -15.19 -9.56
N GLY A 168 12.23 -14.48 -10.14
CA GLY A 168 13.50 -15.09 -10.55
C GLY A 168 13.42 -16.11 -11.68
N ILE A 169 12.29 -16.19 -12.41
CA ILE A 169 12.16 -17.05 -13.60
C ILE A 169 12.25 -16.23 -14.88
N LYS A 170 12.52 -16.89 -16.01
CA LYS A 170 12.51 -16.28 -17.36
C LYS A 170 11.08 -15.92 -17.76
N PHE A 171 10.50 -14.90 -17.14
CA PHE A 171 9.22 -14.36 -17.56
C PHE A 171 9.43 -13.44 -18.75
N GLY A 172 8.88 -13.83 -19.91
CA GLY A 172 8.63 -12.91 -21.02
C GLY A 172 7.61 -11.85 -20.59
N SER A 173 7.97 -10.58 -20.76
CA SER A 173 7.09 -9.41 -20.88
C SER A 173 5.78 -9.38 -20.04
N ASN A 174 5.86 -9.30 -18.71
CA ASN A 174 4.72 -8.97 -17.83
C ASN A 174 4.77 -7.54 -17.27
N TRP A 175 5.44 -6.62 -17.97
CA TRP A 175 5.66 -5.26 -17.50
C TRP A 175 4.78 -4.29 -18.27
N GLN A 176 4.06 -3.46 -17.52
CA GLN A 176 3.14 -2.48 -18.09
C GLN A 176 3.93 -1.29 -18.64
N VAL A 177 4.05 -1.21 -19.97
CA VAL A 177 4.72 -0.07 -20.64
C VAL A 177 3.98 1.24 -20.44
N SER A 178 2.65 1.14 -20.29
CA SER A 178 1.75 2.29 -20.26
C SER A 178 0.58 2.03 -19.35
N THR A 179 0.12 3.04 -18.63
CA THR A 179 -1.09 2.97 -17.77
C THR A 179 -2.36 2.58 -18.54
N ARG A 180 -2.36 2.62 -19.88
CA ARG A 180 -3.51 2.29 -20.75
C ARG A 180 -3.61 0.82 -21.15
N LYS A 181 -2.49 0.13 -21.34
CA LYS A 181 -2.46 -1.25 -21.85
C LYS A 181 -2.08 -2.19 -20.74
N ARG A 182 -3.00 -3.09 -20.39
CA ARG A 182 -2.80 -4.11 -19.36
C ARG A 182 -2.37 -5.47 -19.94
N ASP A 183 -2.64 -5.73 -21.21
CA ASP A 183 -2.23 -6.96 -21.88
C ASP A 183 -0.88 -6.75 -22.57
N VAL A 184 0.14 -7.47 -22.12
CA VAL A 184 1.48 -7.47 -22.69
C VAL A 184 1.71 -8.86 -23.31
N LYS A 185 2.08 -8.93 -24.59
CA LYS A 185 2.31 -10.21 -25.28
C LYS A 185 3.76 -10.29 -25.76
N ASP A 186 4.38 -11.45 -25.55
CA ASP A 186 5.79 -11.68 -25.86
C ASP A 186 6.12 -11.50 -27.35
N GLY A 187 7.33 -11.00 -27.64
CA GLY A 187 7.92 -10.95 -28.98
C GLY A 187 7.64 -9.72 -29.84
N LYS A 188 6.89 -8.72 -29.36
CA LYS A 188 6.71 -7.45 -30.10
C LYS A 188 7.71 -6.40 -29.64
N ALA A 189 8.48 -5.84 -30.59
CA ALA A 189 9.38 -4.71 -30.35
C ALA A 189 8.69 -3.46 -29.78
N GLU A 190 7.35 -3.41 -29.84
CA GLU A 190 6.51 -2.37 -29.27
C GLU A 190 6.36 -2.45 -27.75
N ASP A 191 6.52 -3.65 -27.20
CA ASP A 191 6.42 -3.98 -25.78
C ASP A 191 7.84 -4.15 -25.21
N ALA A 192 8.71 -3.16 -25.45
CA ALA A 192 10.13 -3.16 -25.11
C ALA A 192 10.45 -1.93 -24.20
N SER A 193 10.91 -2.14 -22.95
CA SER A 193 10.96 -1.09 -21.88
C SER A 193 11.90 0.07 -22.24
N ARG A 194 11.56 1.27 -21.79
CA ARG A 194 12.17 2.52 -22.26
C ARG A 194 13.22 3.08 -21.29
N GLN A 195 13.49 2.40 -20.17
CA GLN A 195 14.26 2.94 -19.03
C GLN A 195 15.53 2.12 -18.76
N PRO A 196 16.74 2.71 -18.76
CA PRO A 196 18.00 2.01 -18.44
C PRO A 196 17.99 1.34 -17.07
N GLU A 197 17.40 1.95 -16.04
CA GLU A 197 17.32 1.33 -14.70
C GLU A 197 16.34 0.14 -14.66
N GLN A 198 15.25 0.19 -15.44
CA GLN A 198 14.38 -0.99 -15.65
C GLN A 198 15.02 -2.03 -16.56
N VAL A 199 15.88 -1.61 -17.50
CA VAL A 199 16.65 -2.51 -18.36
C VAL A 199 17.69 -3.26 -17.50
N GLN A 200 18.37 -2.57 -16.59
CA GLN A 200 19.28 -3.16 -15.59
C GLN A 200 18.55 -4.02 -14.56
N ALA A 201 17.33 -3.65 -14.17
CA ALA A 201 16.53 -4.43 -13.25
C ALA A 201 15.86 -5.65 -13.92
N PHE A 202 15.59 -5.63 -15.23
CA PHE A 202 14.70 -6.62 -15.85
C PHE A 202 14.89 -7.03 -17.32
N ARG A 203 15.70 -6.38 -18.17
CA ARG A 203 15.68 -6.67 -19.62
C ARG A 203 16.76 -7.60 -20.15
N ASP A 204 17.90 -7.73 -19.49
CA ASP A 204 18.69 -8.95 -19.61
C ASP A 204 18.16 -9.88 -18.54
N THR A 205 17.34 -10.87 -18.91
CA THR A 205 16.58 -11.77 -18.03
C THR A 205 17.49 -12.57 -17.10
N TRP A 206 18.14 -11.92 -16.14
CA TRP A 206 19.30 -12.40 -15.41
C TRP A 206 20.32 -13.05 -16.37
N GLN A 207 21.41 -12.39 -16.74
CA GLN A 207 22.40 -12.99 -17.68
C GLN A 207 22.76 -14.45 -17.34
N LEU A 208 22.74 -14.81 -16.05
CA LEU A 208 22.97 -16.16 -15.53
C LEU A 208 21.74 -16.82 -14.87
N GLY A 209 20.52 -16.36 -15.17
CA GLY A 209 19.28 -16.87 -14.58
C GLY A 209 19.23 -16.65 -13.06
N ILE A 210 18.82 -17.68 -12.35
CA ILE A 210 18.72 -17.66 -10.88
C ILE A 210 20.00 -17.16 -10.17
N HIS A 211 21.19 -17.39 -10.75
CA HIS A 211 22.47 -16.95 -10.17
C HIS A 211 22.61 -15.43 -10.06
N SER A 212 21.93 -14.65 -10.90
CA SER A 212 21.94 -13.19 -10.78
C SER A 212 20.77 -12.69 -9.89
N TYR A 213 19.71 -13.48 -9.71
CA TYR A 213 18.57 -13.14 -8.85
C TYR A 213 18.89 -13.25 -7.36
N LEU A 214 19.58 -14.31 -6.97
CA LEU A 214 19.96 -14.55 -5.58
C LEU A 214 20.77 -13.39 -4.97
N PRO A 215 21.83 -12.84 -5.61
CA PRO A 215 22.54 -11.70 -5.07
C PRO A 215 21.67 -10.43 -5.02
N TYR A 216 20.85 -10.18 -6.05
CA TYR A 216 19.89 -9.06 -6.05
C TYR A 216 18.97 -9.08 -4.82
N LEU A 217 18.45 -10.25 -4.46
CA LEU A 217 17.55 -10.40 -3.33
C LEU A 217 18.32 -10.38 -2.00
N ARG A 218 19.44 -11.11 -1.90
CA ARG A 218 20.29 -11.15 -0.70
C ARG A 218 20.70 -9.76 -0.24
N ASP A 219 21.24 -8.94 -1.14
CA ASP A 219 21.75 -7.62 -0.79
C ASP A 219 20.64 -6.70 -0.23
N ARG A 220 19.41 -6.83 -0.75
CA ARG A 220 18.23 -6.12 -0.22
C ARG A 220 17.77 -6.64 1.13
N LEU A 221 17.79 -7.96 1.32
CA LEU A 221 17.40 -8.59 2.58
C LEU A 221 18.36 -8.20 3.72
N ILE A 222 19.66 -8.05 3.43
CA ILE A 222 20.65 -7.56 4.42
C ILE A 222 20.24 -6.20 4.96
N VAL A 223 19.97 -5.23 4.08
CA VAL A 223 19.56 -3.88 4.50
C VAL A 223 18.17 -3.90 5.16
N ALA A 224 17.26 -4.75 4.67
CA ALA A 224 15.94 -4.91 5.27
C ALA A 224 16.02 -5.40 6.73
N ARG A 225 16.95 -6.31 7.05
CA ARG A 225 17.17 -6.79 8.42
C ARG A 225 17.60 -5.66 9.37
N ASP A 226 18.45 -4.75 8.91
CA ASP A 226 18.90 -3.59 9.71
C ASP A 226 17.78 -2.57 9.97
N LEU A 227 16.86 -2.42 9.01
CA LEU A 227 15.70 -1.53 9.14
C LEU A 227 14.65 -2.06 10.14
N LEU A 228 14.55 -3.38 10.32
CA LEU A 228 13.55 -3.98 11.19
C LEU A 228 13.78 -3.68 12.67
N THR A 229 12.69 -3.45 13.42
CA THR A 229 12.66 -3.52 14.89
C THR A 229 13.01 -4.95 15.35
N GLU A 230 13.40 -5.14 16.62
CA GLU A 230 13.64 -6.49 17.18
C GLU A 230 12.41 -7.40 17.09
N SER A 231 11.22 -6.83 17.29
CA SER A 231 9.94 -7.52 17.12
C SER A 231 9.43 -7.54 15.67
N GLY A 232 10.22 -7.04 14.72
CA GLY A 232 9.83 -6.78 13.35
C GLY A 232 9.73 -8.04 12.50
N SER A 233 8.90 -7.99 11.46
CA SER A 233 8.67 -9.10 10.54
C SER A 233 8.95 -8.72 9.08
N VAL A 234 9.52 -9.64 8.32
CA VAL A 234 9.64 -9.55 6.87
C VAL A 234 8.83 -10.66 6.21
N PHE A 235 8.09 -10.30 5.17
CA PHE A 235 7.32 -11.19 4.32
C PHE A 235 7.87 -11.10 2.90
N VAL A 236 8.24 -12.24 2.31
CA VAL A 236 8.67 -12.32 0.91
C VAL A 236 7.71 -13.22 0.15
N GLN A 237 6.97 -12.66 -0.80
CA GLN A 237 6.07 -13.38 -1.70
C GLN A 237 6.86 -13.97 -2.88
N ILE A 238 6.61 -15.22 -3.21
CA ILE A 238 7.33 -15.96 -4.26
C ILE A 238 6.48 -17.11 -4.83
N GLY A 239 6.72 -17.43 -6.11
CA GLY A 239 6.15 -18.61 -6.78
C GLY A 239 6.77 -19.93 -6.32
N ASP A 240 6.22 -21.04 -6.78
CA ASP A 240 6.68 -22.39 -6.43
C ASP A 240 8.08 -22.71 -6.99
N GLU A 241 8.49 -22.03 -8.06
CA GLU A 241 9.70 -22.34 -8.80
C GLU A 241 10.98 -22.07 -7.99
N ASN A 242 11.03 -20.96 -7.25
CA ASN A 242 12.23 -20.50 -6.55
C ASN A 242 12.05 -20.36 -5.03
N VAL A 243 10.90 -20.77 -4.47
CA VAL A 243 10.60 -20.64 -3.03
C VAL A 243 11.68 -21.26 -2.14
N HIS A 244 12.22 -22.42 -2.53
CA HIS A 244 13.24 -23.13 -1.77
C HIS A 244 14.61 -22.41 -1.77
N LEU A 245 14.95 -21.73 -2.88
CA LEU A 245 16.19 -20.96 -2.99
C LEU A 245 16.08 -19.63 -2.24
N VAL A 246 14.94 -18.94 -2.37
CA VAL A 246 14.68 -17.71 -1.61
C VAL A 246 14.65 -18.01 -0.12
N ARG A 247 14.06 -19.13 0.29
CA ARG A 247 14.08 -19.59 1.68
C ARG A 247 15.51 -19.75 2.20
N ALA A 248 16.39 -20.42 1.45
CA ALA A 248 17.79 -20.59 1.85
C ALA A 248 18.53 -19.24 1.97
N VAL A 249 18.27 -18.27 1.08
CA VAL A 249 18.85 -16.92 1.18
C VAL A 249 18.30 -16.18 2.41
N MET A 250 17.03 -16.33 2.74
CA MET A 250 16.47 -15.75 3.97
C MET A 250 17.04 -16.41 5.22
N ASP A 251 17.25 -17.72 5.22
CA ASP A 251 17.92 -18.44 6.32
C ASP A 251 19.37 -17.92 6.52
N GLU A 252 20.11 -17.63 5.45
CA GLU A 252 21.46 -17.02 5.51
C GLU A 252 21.42 -15.60 6.11
N VAL A 253 20.45 -14.77 5.74
CA VAL A 253 20.39 -13.36 6.17
C VAL A 253 19.81 -13.20 7.58
N PHE A 254 18.73 -13.92 7.89
CA PHE A 254 17.96 -13.76 9.14
C PHE A 254 18.27 -14.84 10.18
N GLY A 255 18.90 -15.95 9.81
CA GLY A 255 19.06 -17.13 10.66
C GLY A 255 17.87 -18.07 10.54
N THR A 256 18.13 -19.37 10.44
CA THR A 256 17.09 -20.42 10.30
C THR A 256 16.14 -20.46 11.48
N GLU A 257 16.66 -20.19 12.68
CA GLU A 257 15.89 -20.12 13.93
C GLU A 257 14.84 -19.00 13.90
N ASN A 258 15.07 -17.94 13.12
CA ASN A 258 14.18 -16.79 13.04
C ASN A 258 13.06 -16.95 12.00
N GLN A 259 12.97 -18.12 11.36
CA GLN A 259 11.84 -18.41 10.50
C GLN A 259 10.56 -18.66 11.30
N CYS A 260 9.50 -17.93 10.95
CA CYS A 260 8.20 -18.02 11.60
C CYS A 260 7.28 -19.04 10.92
N ALA A 261 6.97 -18.83 9.63
CA ALA A 261 6.11 -19.73 8.86
C ALA A 261 6.36 -19.62 7.35
N GLN A 262 5.97 -20.66 6.61
CA GLN A 262 5.77 -20.60 5.17
C GLN A 262 4.26 -20.68 4.93
N LEU A 263 3.71 -19.64 4.31
CA LEU A 263 2.29 -19.45 4.12
C LEU A 263 1.97 -19.76 2.66
N ALA A 264 1.02 -20.67 2.40
CA ALA A 264 0.53 -20.96 1.06
C ALA A 264 -0.80 -20.24 0.85
N PHE A 265 -0.93 -19.44 -0.21
CA PHE A 265 -2.19 -18.75 -0.51
C PHE A 265 -2.65 -19.01 -1.94
N LYS A 266 -3.96 -19.14 -2.12
CA LYS A 266 -4.57 -19.45 -3.41
C LYS A 266 -4.57 -18.23 -4.32
N LYS A 267 -3.95 -18.34 -5.50
CA LYS A 267 -3.85 -17.26 -6.52
C LYS A 267 -4.91 -17.35 -7.61
N THR A 268 -5.37 -18.57 -7.92
CA THR A 268 -6.41 -18.83 -8.92
C THR A 268 -7.20 -20.09 -8.57
N SER A 269 -8.42 -20.21 -9.08
CA SER A 269 -9.24 -21.43 -8.93
C SER A 269 -8.98 -22.46 -10.04
N VAL A 270 -8.51 -22.02 -11.20
CA VAL A 270 -8.24 -22.89 -12.36
C VAL A 270 -6.92 -22.46 -12.99
N SER A 271 -6.07 -23.44 -13.30
CA SER A 271 -4.84 -23.27 -14.06
C SER A 271 -4.71 -24.43 -15.05
N THR A 272 -4.15 -24.18 -16.22
CA THR A 272 -3.88 -25.21 -17.23
C THR A 272 -2.45 -25.67 -17.08
N SER A 273 -2.25 -26.97 -16.81
CA SER A 273 -0.95 -27.62 -16.66
C SER A 273 -0.96 -28.94 -17.42
N GLY A 274 0.22 -29.40 -17.87
CA GLY A 274 0.40 -30.71 -18.48
C GLY A 274 0.38 -31.88 -17.49
N VAL A 275 0.47 -31.62 -16.18
CA VAL A 275 0.47 -32.64 -15.12
C VAL A 275 -0.51 -32.29 -14.00
N ILE A 276 -0.10 -31.45 -13.03
CA ILE A 276 -0.97 -30.92 -11.96
C ILE A 276 -0.95 -29.39 -12.05
N PRO A 277 -2.11 -28.72 -12.04
CA PRO A 277 -2.20 -27.27 -12.02
C PRO A 277 -1.67 -26.64 -10.72
N GLY A 278 -0.69 -25.75 -10.83
CA GLY A 278 -0.26 -24.87 -9.74
C GLY A 278 -1.28 -23.75 -9.51
N VAL A 279 -1.90 -23.73 -8.34
CA VAL A 279 -2.98 -22.77 -7.96
C VAL A 279 -2.65 -21.90 -6.75
N VAL A 280 -1.45 -22.06 -6.19
CA VAL A 280 -0.96 -21.34 -5.01
C VAL A 280 0.33 -20.61 -5.31
N ASP A 281 0.57 -19.53 -4.58
CA ASP A 281 1.90 -18.93 -4.38
C ASP A 281 2.23 -18.99 -2.88
N TYR A 282 3.47 -18.66 -2.53
CA TYR A 282 3.98 -18.75 -1.17
C TYR A 282 4.41 -17.39 -0.62
N ILE A 283 4.31 -17.25 0.70
CA ILE A 283 4.91 -16.15 1.45
C ILE A 283 5.82 -16.74 2.51
N LEU A 284 7.08 -16.34 2.48
CA LEU A 284 8.07 -16.69 3.48
C LEU A 284 8.06 -15.60 4.56
N TRP A 285 7.78 -16.00 5.80
CA TRP A 285 7.74 -15.09 6.95
C TRP A 285 8.90 -15.37 7.90
N PHE A 286 9.75 -14.35 8.08
CA PHE A 286 10.83 -14.32 9.07
C PHE A 286 10.65 -13.15 10.03
N ALA A 287 11.08 -13.33 11.26
CA ALA A 287 11.26 -12.25 12.22
C ALA A 287 12.72 -11.76 12.19
N LYS A 288 12.98 -10.57 12.72
CA LYS A 288 14.35 -10.18 13.05
C LYS A 288 14.88 -11.02 14.22
N ASP A 289 14.07 -11.14 15.27
CA ASP A 289 14.27 -12.05 16.39
C ASP A 289 12.93 -12.76 16.71
N LYS A 290 12.88 -14.07 16.49
CA LYS A 290 11.66 -14.85 16.69
C LYS A 290 11.25 -14.94 18.17
N SER A 291 12.18 -14.80 19.11
CA SER A 291 11.85 -14.80 20.55
C SER A 291 11.06 -13.55 20.97
N ASN A 292 11.22 -12.46 20.23
CA ASN A 292 10.60 -11.15 20.47
C ASN A 292 9.54 -10.77 19.42
N VAL A 293 9.20 -11.68 18.50
CA VAL A 293 8.33 -11.38 17.36
C VAL A 293 6.94 -10.88 17.80
N LYS A 294 6.50 -9.74 17.22
CA LYS A 294 5.12 -9.29 17.37
C LYS A 294 4.23 -10.16 16.48
N VAL A 295 3.34 -10.94 17.11
CA VAL A 295 2.33 -11.74 16.40
C VAL A 295 0.98 -11.67 17.10
N ARG A 296 -0.08 -11.54 16.30
CA ARG A 296 -1.48 -11.60 16.71
C ARG A 296 -2.18 -12.71 15.93
N GLN A 297 -3.04 -13.45 16.63
CA GLN A 297 -3.89 -14.42 15.98
C GLN A 297 -5.00 -13.70 15.21
N VAL A 298 -5.04 -13.88 13.90
CA VAL A 298 -6.20 -13.49 13.08
C VAL A 298 -7.21 -14.63 13.14
N TRP A 299 -8.48 -14.25 13.28
CA TRP A 299 -9.59 -15.18 13.45
C TRP A 299 -10.46 -15.18 12.19
N ILE A 300 -10.90 -16.35 11.76
CA ILE A 300 -11.82 -16.52 10.63
C ILE A 300 -13.19 -16.93 11.17
N SER A 301 -14.24 -16.29 10.67
CA SER A 301 -15.63 -16.65 10.99
C SER A 301 -15.97 -18.06 10.53
N LYS A 302 -16.64 -18.83 11.39
CA LYS A 302 -17.19 -20.13 11.03
C LYS A 302 -18.50 -19.95 10.28
N GLU A 303 -18.60 -20.56 9.11
CA GLU A 303 -19.86 -20.70 8.37
C GLU A 303 -20.40 -22.11 8.54
N LEU A 304 -21.71 -22.26 8.73
CA LEU A 304 -22.35 -23.57 8.85
C LEU A 304 -22.05 -24.45 7.63
N GLY A 305 -21.61 -25.68 7.88
CA GLY A 305 -21.18 -26.60 6.82
C GLY A 305 -19.79 -26.30 6.24
N GLY A 306 -19.21 -25.15 6.56
CA GLY A 306 -17.89 -24.72 6.12
C GLY A 306 -16.75 -25.18 7.03
N GLU A 307 -15.56 -24.66 6.75
CA GLU A 307 -14.36 -24.92 7.54
C GLU A 307 -14.54 -24.47 9.00
N GLY A 308 -14.05 -25.27 9.95
CA GLY A 308 -14.22 -25.03 11.38
C GLY A 308 -15.63 -25.29 11.95
N ALA A 309 -16.66 -25.44 11.10
CA ALA A 309 -18.05 -25.69 11.50
C ALA A 309 -18.70 -26.96 10.91
N ALA A 310 -18.01 -27.71 10.05
CA ALA A 310 -18.55 -28.93 9.43
C ALA A 310 -19.07 -30.00 10.41
N GLN A 311 -18.55 -30.04 11.64
CA GLN A 311 -18.98 -31.01 12.66
C GLN A 311 -20.26 -30.60 13.43
N TYR A 312 -20.71 -29.35 13.29
CA TYR A 312 -21.92 -28.82 13.93
C TYR A 312 -23.15 -29.30 13.17
N SER A 313 -23.57 -30.51 13.50
CA SER A 313 -24.56 -31.30 12.76
C SER A 313 -25.87 -31.50 13.54
N SER A 314 -26.01 -30.82 14.68
CA SER A 314 -27.20 -30.85 15.53
C SER A 314 -27.64 -29.43 15.87
N ILE A 315 -28.93 -29.22 16.08
CA ILE A 315 -29.48 -27.94 16.56
C ILE A 315 -30.25 -28.12 17.85
N GLU A 316 -30.17 -27.10 18.68
CA GLU A 316 -31.10 -26.87 19.79
C GLU A 316 -32.13 -25.82 19.35
N LEU A 317 -33.40 -26.15 19.49
CA LEU A 317 -34.53 -25.28 19.18
C LEU A 317 -34.81 -24.31 20.35
N PRO A 318 -35.58 -23.22 20.14
CA PRO A 318 -35.87 -22.24 21.21
C PRO A 318 -36.62 -22.81 22.41
N ASP A 319 -37.29 -23.96 22.24
CA ASP A 319 -37.94 -24.70 23.31
C ASP A 319 -36.97 -25.62 24.09
N GLY A 320 -35.70 -25.67 23.70
CA GLY A 320 -34.65 -26.53 24.27
C GLY A 320 -34.62 -27.95 23.68
N GLN A 321 -35.45 -28.26 22.67
CA GLN A 321 -35.41 -29.56 22.01
C GLN A 321 -34.18 -29.67 21.11
N ARG A 322 -33.48 -30.80 21.19
CA ARG A 322 -32.32 -31.09 20.34
C ARG A 322 -32.69 -32.07 19.25
N ARG A 323 -32.28 -31.77 18.01
CA ARG A 323 -32.40 -32.69 16.88
C ARG A 323 -31.19 -32.63 15.96
N ARG A 324 -31.02 -33.65 15.13
CA ARG A 324 -30.09 -33.59 13.99
C ARG A 324 -30.58 -32.56 12.97
N MET A 325 -29.63 -31.86 12.35
CA MET A 325 -29.92 -31.03 11.19
C MET A 325 -30.21 -31.90 9.96
N THR A 326 -31.04 -31.38 9.07
CA THR A 326 -31.25 -31.92 7.73
C THR A 326 -30.07 -31.59 6.82
N SER A 327 -29.91 -32.32 5.71
CA SER A 327 -28.79 -32.11 4.79
C SER A 327 -28.75 -30.71 4.17
N SER A 328 -29.90 -30.05 3.99
CA SER A 328 -30.00 -28.66 3.52
C SER A 328 -29.61 -27.65 4.59
N GLU A 329 -30.00 -27.88 5.86
CA GLU A 329 -29.60 -27.05 7.00
C GLU A 329 -28.08 -27.14 7.25
N VAL A 330 -27.48 -28.33 7.12
CA VAL A 330 -26.02 -28.51 7.30
C VAL A 330 -25.22 -27.76 6.24
N LYS A 331 -25.68 -27.76 4.98
CA LYS A 331 -24.99 -27.09 3.87
C LYS A 331 -25.12 -25.57 3.87
N GLY A 332 -25.92 -25.01 4.79
CA GLY A 332 -26.20 -23.56 4.82
C GLY A 332 -27.20 -23.09 3.75
N ASP A 333 -27.71 -23.99 2.91
CA ASP A 333 -28.70 -23.69 1.85
C ASP A 333 -30.13 -23.53 2.41
N GLY A 334 -30.40 -24.10 3.58
CA GLY A 334 -31.69 -24.04 4.27
C GLY A 334 -31.75 -22.97 5.36
N GLN A 335 -32.91 -22.31 5.51
CA GLN A 335 -33.15 -21.45 6.68
C GLN A 335 -33.24 -22.30 7.94
N LEU A 336 -32.34 -22.04 8.88
CA LEU A 336 -32.48 -22.58 10.23
C LEU A 336 -33.75 -22.02 10.88
N PRO A 337 -34.47 -22.81 11.70
CA PRO A 337 -35.55 -22.29 12.53
C PRO A 337 -35.09 -21.08 13.34
N VAL A 338 -35.95 -20.06 13.44
CA VAL A 338 -35.65 -18.80 14.13
C VAL A 338 -35.19 -19.09 15.57
N MET A 339 -34.10 -18.45 15.99
CA MET A 339 -33.49 -18.62 17.33
C MET A 339 -32.96 -20.03 17.65
N SER A 340 -32.73 -20.89 16.65
CA SER A 340 -32.05 -22.17 16.88
C SER A 340 -30.53 -22.03 17.00
N ARG A 341 -29.92 -22.90 17.81
CA ARG A 341 -28.48 -22.89 18.12
C ARG A 341 -27.81 -24.16 17.61
N PRO A 342 -26.98 -24.06 16.55
CA PRO A 342 -26.12 -25.16 16.12
C PRO A 342 -25.15 -25.62 17.21
N PHE A 343 -24.99 -26.93 17.38
CA PHE A 343 -24.04 -27.52 18.32
C PHE A 343 -23.42 -28.82 17.79
N ARG A 344 -22.33 -29.23 18.46
CA ARG A 344 -21.74 -30.56 18.32
C ARG A 344 -21.48 -31.18 19.70
N GLY A 345 -21.42 -32.51 19.75
CA GLY A 345 -20.85 -33.22 20.88
C GLY A 345 -19.32 -33.17 20.80
N ASP A 346 -18.67 -32.73 21.86
CA ASP A 346 -17.22 -32.73 22.02
C ASP A 346 -16.80 -33.72 23.11
N ASN A 347 -15.53 -34.13 23.10
CA ASN A 347 -15.03 -35.13 24.03
C ASN A 347 -14.98 -34.59 25.47
N LEU A 348 -15.53 -35.36 26.41
CA LEU A 348 -15.56 -35.05 27.85
C LEU A 348 -14.50 -35.85 28.65
N THR A 349 -13.59 -36.55 27.96
CA THR A 349 -12.55 -37.38 28.59
C THR A 349 -11.13 -36.95 28.22
N SER A 350 -10.19 -37.11 29.15
CA SER A 350 -8.76 -36.79 29.02
C SER A 350 -7.89 -38.04 29.27
N SER A 351 -6.70 -38.06 28.66
CA SER A 351 -5.69 -39.11 28.87
C SER A 351 -4.89 -38.95 30.17
N HIS A 352 -4.97 -37.80 30.84
CA HIS A 352 -4.14 -37.48 31.99
C HIS A 352 -4.98 -37.35 33.28
N GLU A 353 -4.46 -37.90 34.37
CA GLU A 353 -5.07 -37.88 35.70
C GLU A 353 -4.76 -36.57 36.45
N TYR A 354 -5.36 -35.46 36.02
CA TYR A 354 -5.21 -34.17 36.70
C TYR A 354 -6.23 -34.00 37.85
N SER A 355 -6.36 -35.00 38.74
CA SER A 355 -7.39 -35.08 39.80
C SER A 355 -8.86 -35.13 39.31
N LEU A 356 -9.08 -35.46 38.03
CA LEU A 356 -10.37 -35.32 37.34
C LEU A 356 -11.37 -36.49 37.53
N GLY A 357 -11.09 -37.42 38.43
CA GLY A 357 -11.99 -38.54 38.73
C GLY A 357 -12.08 -39.58 37.61
N LYS A 358 -12.01 -40.86 38.02
CA LYS A 358 -12.23 -42.03 37.15
C LYS A 358 -13.57 -42.73 37.42
N GLY A 359 -14.29 -42.24 38.44
CA GLY A 359 -15.55 -42.79 38.87
C GLY A 359 -16.66 -42.56 37.84
N ASP A 360 -17.65 -43.44 37.91
CA ASP A 360 -18.86 -43.30 37.13
C ASP A 360 -19.64 -42.04 37.52
N TYR A 361 -20.27 -41.42 36.54
CA TYR A 361 -21.14 -40.25 36.73
C TYR A 361 -22.56 -40.58 36.29
N VAL A 362 -23.54 -40.33 37.16
CA VAL A 362 -24.95 -40.56 36.85
C VAL A 362 -25.54 -39.30 36.22
N PHE A 363 -26.03 -39.42 34.99
CA PHE A 363 -26.71 -38.36 34.26
C PHE A 363 -28.05 -38.87 33.75
N GLU A 364 -29.15 -38.16 34.08
CA GLU A 364 -30.54 -38.54 33.69
C GLU A 364 -30.88 -40.01 34.01
N GLY A 365 -30.47 -40.49 35.19
CA GLY A 365 -30.71 -41.85 35.66
C GLY A 365 -29.84 -42.95 35.01
N ARG A 366 -28.88 -42.59 34.14
CA ARG A 366 -27.94 -43.53 33.51
C ARG A 366 -26.52 -43.30 34.02
N SER A 367 -25.79 -44.39 34.29
CA SER A 367 -24.39 -44.34 34.70
C SER A 367 -23.48 -44.30 33.47
N PHE A 368 -22.56 -43.34 33.43
CA PHE A 368 -21.54 -43.21 32.38
C PHE A 368 -20.15 -43.33 32.98
N SER A 369 -19.26 -44.03 32.29
CA SER A 369 -17.88 -44.24 32.71
C SER A 369 -16.90 -43.64 31.68
N PRO A 370 -15.80 -43.01 32.10
CA PRO A 370 -14.77 -42.52 31.18
C PRO A 370 -13.88 -43.66 30.61
N ASN A 371 -14.20 -44.93 30.91
CA ASN A 371 -13.47 -46.12 30.48
C ASN A 371 -11.99 -46.08 30.94
N ALA A 372 -11.05 -46.29 30.00
CA ALA A 372 -9.61 -46.23 30.27
C ALA A 372 -9.05 -44.80 30.40
N ARG A 373 -9.92 -43.78 30.34
CA ARG A 373 -9.57 -42.36 30.45
C ARG A 373 -10.07 -41.77 31.78
N TYR A 374 -9.86 -40.48 31.95
CA TYR A 374 -10.37 -39.69 33.07
C TYR A 374 -11.39 -38.68 32.54
N TRP A 375 -12.29 -38.18 33.38
CA TRP A 375 -13.12 -37.04 32.97
C TRP A 375 -12.25 -35.81 32.69
N SER A 376 -12.73 -34.88 31.85
CA SER A 376 -12.01 -33.63 31.56
C SER A 376 -12.18 -32.56 32.64
N THR A 377 -13.01 -32.81 33.66
CA THR A 377 -13.32 -31.87 34.76
C THR A 377 -13.66 -32.63 36.04
N SER A 378 -13.71 -31.93 37.18
CA SER A 378 -14.07 -32.50 38.48
C SER A 378 -15.55 -32.94 38.55
N PRO A 379 -15.95 -33.75 39.54
CA PRO A 379 -17.35 -34.10 39.76
C PRO A 379 -18.28 -32.88 39.89
N ASP A 380 -17.84 -31.83 40.60
CA ASP A 380 -18.58 -30.56 40.68
C ASP A 380 -18.65 -29.85 39.33
N GLY A 381 -17.58 -29.92 38.54
CA GLY A 381 -17.55 -29.43 37.17
C GLY A 381 -18.56 -30.16 36.28
N LEU A 382 -18.69 -31.48 36.40
CA LEU A 382 -19.70 -32.26 35.68
C LEU A 382 -21.13 -31.88 36.12
N LYS A 383 -21.33 -31.66 37.42
CA LYS A 383 -22.61 -31.18 37.95
C LYS A 383 -22.98 -29.82 37.36
N ARG A 384 -22.06 -28.86 37.31
CA ARG A 384 -22.28 -27.55 36.68
C ARG A 384 -22.56 -27.65 35.19
N LEU A 385 -21.87 -28.53 34.48
CA LEU A 385 -22.16 -28.79 33.07
C LEU A 385 -23.56 -29.39 32.88
N ALA A 386 -24.00 -30.30 33.77
CA ALA A 386 -25.37 -30.82 33.76
C ALA A 386 -26.39 -29.70 34.02
N SER A 387 -26.19 -28.91 35.07
CA SER A 387 -27.03 -27.76 35.43
C SER A 387 -27.12 -26.70 34.35
N ALA A 388 -26.06 -26.51 33.56
CA ALA A 388 -26.03 -25.58 32.43
C ALA A 388 -26.57 -26.17 31.12
N ASN A 389 -27.12 -27.39 31.15
CA ASN A 389 -27.55 -28.14 29.97
C ASN A 389 -26.43 -28.29 28.92
N ARG A 390 -25.18 -28.47 29.37
CA ARG A 390 -23.98 -28.63 28.52
C ARG A 390 -23.49 -30.07 28.38
N LEU A 391 -24.31 -31.04 28.78
CA LEU A 391 -24.05 -32.46 28.61
C LEU A 391 -25.08 -33.09 27.68
N ILE A 392 -24.65 -34.11 26.94
CA ILE A 392 -25.53 -34.94 26.10
C ILE A 392 -25.05 -36.39 26.10
N ALA A 393 -25.98 -37.33 26.24
CA ALA A 393 -25.70 -38.75 26.07
C ALA A 393 -25.72 -39.12 24.58
N ILE A 394 -24.62 -39.68 24.08
CA ILE A 394 -24.49 -40.21 22.72
C ILE A 394 -24.12 -41.69 22.81
N GLY A 395 -25.10 -42.56 22.58
CA GLY A 395 -24.95 -44.00 22.84
C GLY A 395 -24.64 -44.25 24.32
N ASN A 396 -23.52 -44.92 24.59
CA ASN A 396 -23.02 -45.20 25.94
C ASN A 396 -21.97 -44.20 26.42
N THR A 397 -21.82 -43.06 25.74
CA THR A 397 -20.82 -42.03 26.08
C THR A 397 -21.49 -40.72 26.44
N LEU A 398 -20.91 -40.03 27.42
CA LEU A 398 -21.32 -38.69 27.81
C LEU A 398 -20.41 -37.67 27.11
N SER A 399 -21.02 -36.72 26.40
CA SER A 399 -20.31 -35.71 25.60
C SER A 399 -20.61 -34.30 26.08
N TYR A 400 -19.66 -33.39 25.89
CA TYR A 400 -19.85 -31.96 26.12
C TYR A 400 -20.61 -31.32 24.94
N VAL A 401 -21.61 -30.50 25.22
CA VAL A 401 -22.33 -29.74 24.19
C VAL A 401 -21.60 -28.43 23.95
N ARG A 402 -21.02 -28.32 22.76
CA ARG A 402 -20.37 -27.10 22.28
C ARG A 402 -21.25 -26.44 21.24
N PHE A 403 -21.78 -25.26 21.55
CA PHE A 403 -22.52 -24.47 20.58
C PHE A 403 -21.57 -23.76 19.60
N LEU A 404 -22.09 -23.38 18.44
CA LEU A 404 -21.32 -22.65 17.43
C LEU A 404 -21.03 -21.22 17.90
N ASP A 405 -21.99 -20.60 18.60
CA ASP A 405 -21.90 -19.25 19.15
C ASP A 405 -20.98 -19.15 20.39
N ASP A 406 -20.64 -20.27 21.05
CA ASP A 406 -19.65 -20.31 22.14
C ASP A 406 -18.27 -19.84 21.70
N PHE A 407 -17.92 -20.13 20.43
CA PHE A 407 -16.69 -19.67 19.80
C PHE A 407 -16.88 -19.67 18.28
N PRO A 408 -17.45 -18.58 17.71
CA PRO A 408 -17.91 -18.53 16.32
C PRO A 408 -16.77 -18.35 15.30
N VAL A 409 -15.52 -18.39 15.76
CA VAL A 409 -14.33 -18.23 14.92
C VAL A 409 -13.35 -19.39 15.10
N PHE A 410 -12.41 -19.50 14.17
CA PHE A 410 -11.27 -20.41 14.25
C PHE A 410 -9.99 -19.69 13.81
N PRO A 411 -8.80 -20.13 14.27
CA PRO A 411 -7.57 -19.41 13.99
C PRO A 411 -7.19 -19.54 12.51
N LEU A 412 -6.74 -18.43 11.90
CA LEU A 412 -6.07 -18.44 10.61
C LEU A 412 -4.81 -19.32 10.69
N THR A 413 -4.67 -20.23 9.75
CA THR A 413 -3.53 -21.16 9.65
C THR A 413 -2.55 -20.70 8.56
N ASN A 414 -1.55 -21.52 8.25
CA ASN A 414 -0.59 -21.26 7.18
C ASN A 414 -1.10 -21.61 5.77
N THR A 415 -2.37 -22.00 5.61
CA THR A 415 -2.99 -22.28 4.30
C THR A 415 -4.19 -21.37 4.09
N TRP A 416 -4.11 -20.51 3.08
CA TRP A 416 -5.12 -19.47 2.80
C TRP A 416 -5.86 -19.79 1.50
N THR A 417 -7.09 -20.27 1.64
CA THR A 417 -7.91 -20.78 0.53
C THR A 417 -8.87 -19.74 -0.06
N ASP A 418 -9.14 -18.68 0.70
CA ASP A 418 -10.11 -17.62 0.43
C ASP A 418 -9.49 -16.35 -0.21
N THR A 419 -8.20 -16.39 -0.51
CA THR A 419 -7.46 -15.25 -1.09
C THR A 419 -7.60 -15.11 -2.60
N ALA A 420 -8.20 -16.12 -3.25
CA ALA A 420 -8.35 -16.14 -4.70
C ALA A 420 -9.33 -15.05 -5.14
N VAL A 421 -8.82 -14.06 -5.88
CA VAL A 421 -9.65 -13.03 -6.51
C VAL A 421 -10.35 -13.66 -7.71
N SER A 422 -11.67 -13.87 -7.62
CA SER A 422 -12.46 -14.24 -8.79
C SER A 422 -12.37 -13.12 -9.82
N GLY A 423 -12.24 -13.45 -11.12
CA GLY A 423 -11.97 -12.48 -12.19
C GLY A 423 -13.00 -11.34 -12.36
N PHE A 424 -14.08 -11.35 -11.59
CA PHE A 424 -15.14 -10.35 -11.56
C PHE A 424 -15.18 -9.48 -10.29
N ALA A 425 -14.47 -9.82 -9.21
CA ALA A 425 -14.67 -9.19 -7.90
C ALA A 425 -13.97 -7.83 -7.73
N GLU A 426 -12.78 -7.63 -8.32
CA GLU A 426 -12.10 -6.33 -8.39
C GLU A 426 -11.21 -6.28 -9.63
N ALA A 427 -11.45 -5.33 -10.55
CA ALA A 427 -10.59 -5.18 -11.72
C ALA A 427 -9.19 -4.70 -11.29
N ARG A 428 -8.18 -5.56 -11.45
CA ARG A 428 -6.76 -5.25 -11.15
C ARG A 428 -6.33 -3.94 -11.84
N ALA A 429 -5.59 -3.09 -11.15
CA ALA A 429 -5.07 -1.83 -11.68
C ALA A 429 -3.73 -2.00 -12.43
N TYR A 430 -3.06 -3.14 -12.24
CA TYR A 430 -1.75 -3.48 -12.83
C TYR A 430 -1.72 -4.93 -13.32
N VAL A 431 -0.73 -5.28 -14.16
CA VAL A 431 -0.58 -6.63 -14.77
C VAL A 431 -0.47 -7.71 -13.70
N VAL A 432 0.39 -7.49 -12.70
CA VAL A 432 0.59 -8.36 -11.54
C VAL A 432 0.23 -7.59 -10.27
N GLN A 433 -0.93 -7.89 -9.67
CA GLN A 433 -1.38 -7.23 -8.45
C GLN A 433 -1.75 -8.27 -7.41
N THR A 434 -1.07 -8.22 -6.27
CA THR A 434 -1.37 -9.01 -5.08
C THR A 434 -2.71 -8.61 -4.47
N SER A 435 -3.45 -9.60 -3.97
CA SER A 435 -4.76 -9.40 -3.34
C SER A 435 -4.62 -8.57 -2.06
N PRO A 436 -5.43 -7.52 -1.85
CA PRO A 436 -5.40 -6.73 -0.61
C PRO A 436 -5.55 -7.57 0.66
N LEU A 437 -6.33 -8.66 0.61
CA LEU A 437 -6.57 -9.54 1.75
C LEU A 437 -5.29 -10.25 2.24
N VAL A 438 -4.41 -10.64 1.31
CA VAL A 438 -3.14 -11.31 1.60
C VAL A 438 -2.23 -10.39 2.41
N ILE A 439 -2.06 -9.15 1.94
CA ILE A 439 -1.26 -8.14 2.62
C ILE A 439 -1.91 -7.73 3.95
N ALA A 440 -3.23 -7.56 3.98
CA ALA A 440 -3.96 -7.21 5.20
C ALA A 440 -3.73 -8.22 6.32
N ARG A 441 -3.72 -9.53 6.01
CA ARG A 441 -3.38 -10.57 6.99
C ARG A 441 -1.97 -10.40 7.54
N CYS A 442 -0.98 -10.22 6.66
CA CYS A 442 0.41 -10.04 7.08
C CYS A 442 0.56 -8.83 8.02
N LEU A 443 -0.05 -7.69 7.66
CA LEU A 443 0.01 -6.47 8.46
C LEU A 443 -0.76 -6.62 9.78
N LEU A 444 -2.00 -7.14 9.76
CA LEU A 444 -2.81 -7.31 10.97
C LEU A 444 -2.18 -8.29 11.96
N MET A 445 -1.48 -9.32 11.47
CA MET A 445 -0.73 -10.26 12.31
C MET A 445 0.47 -9.61 13.01
N THR A 446 1.17 -8.68 12.37
CA THR A 446 2.52 -8.26 12.81
C THR A 446 2.69 -6.77 13.13
N THR A 447 1.62 -5.98 12.99
CA THR A 447 1.66 -4.52 13.21
C THR A 447 0.49 -4.00 14.04
N ASP A 448 0.73 -2.90 14.74
CA ASP A 448 -0.26 -2.01 15.32
C ASP A 448 -0.60 -0.84 14.41
N PRO A 449 -1.78 -0.23 14.55
CA PRO A 449 -2.02 1.10 14.00
C PRO A 449 -0.91 2.08 14.45
N GLY A 450 -0.40 2.88 13.52
CA GLY A 450 0.75 3.77 13.73
C GLY A 450 2.14 3.15 13.56
N ASP A 451 2.27 1.82 13.49
CA ASP A 451 3.54 1.17 13.16
C ASP A 451 3.97 1.49 11.72
N LEU A 452 5.28 1.44 11.46
CA LEU A 452 5.87 1.72 10.15
C LEU A 452 5.95 0.44 9.29
N VAL A 453 5.39 0.50 8.10
CA VAL A 453 5.42 -0.54 7.06
C VAL A 453 6.28 -0.07 5.89
N LEU A 454 7.18 -0.94 5.40
CA LEU A 454 8.00 -0.68 4.22
C LEU A 454 7.71 -1.72 3.12
N ASP A 455 7.53 -1.23 1.89
CA ASP A 455 7.44 -2.06 0.69
C ASP A 455 8.48 -1.63 -0.35
N PRO A 456 9.61 -2.36 -0.48
CA PRO A 456 10.68 -2.02 -1.41
C PRO A 456 10.41 -2.47 -2.87
N THR A 457 9.20 -2.96 -3.15
CA THR A 457 8.75 -3.56 -4.42
C THR A 457 7.33 -3.11 -4.76
N CYS A 458 7.03 -1.83 -4.52
CA CYS A 458 5.72 -1.18 -4.55
C CYS A 458 4.72 -1.73 -5.58
N GLY A 459 5.15 -1.86 -6.84
CA GLY A 459 4.28 -2.19 -7.97
C GLY A 459 3.07 -1.25 -8.01
N SER A 460 1.87 -1.82 -7.94
CA SER A 460 0.60 -1.05 -7.93
C SER A 460 0.25 -0.34 -6.61
N GLY A 461 1.14 -0.36 -5.62
CA GLY A 461 0.95 0.31 -4.33
C GLY A 461 -0.06 -0.38 -3.40
N THR A 462 -0.25 -1.70 -3.52
CA THR A 462 -1.24 -2.41 -2.69
C THR A 462 -0.86 -2.39 -1.21
N THR A 463 0.42 -2.54 -0.87
CA THR A 463 0.87 -2.49 0.53
C THR A 463 0.63 -1.14 1.17
N ALA A 464 0.97 -0.06 0.48
CA ALA A 464 0.69 1.31 0.93
C ALA A 464 -0.82 1.55 1.12
N TYR A 465 -1.65 1.09 0.17
CA TYR A 465 -3.11 1.19 0.28
C TYR A 465 -3.67 0.45 1.50
N VAL A 466 -3.22 -0.77 1.75
CA VAL A 466 -3.65 -1.58 2.90
C VAL A 466 -3.12 -1.00 4.22
N ALA A 467 -1.86 -0.55 4.26
CA ALA A 467 -1.29 0.11 5.43
C ALA A 467 -2.08 1.38 5.79
N GLU A 468 -2.40 2.22 4.80
CA GLU A 468 -3.24 3.42 4.97
C GLU A 468 -4.64 3.05 5.48
N GLN A 469 -5.29 2.05 4.88
CA GLN A 469 -6.60 1.57 5.34
C GLN A 469 -6.55 1.21 6.82
N TRP A 470 -5.49 0.56 7.27
CA TRP A 470 -5.36 0.10 8.64
C TRP A 470 -4.69 1.11 9.57
N GLY A 471 -4.44 2.34 9.11
CA GLY A 471 -3.87 3.43 9.93
C GLY A 471 -2.41 3.24 10.31
N ARG A 472 -1.63 2.53 9.48
CA ARG A 472 -0.18 2.38 9.62
C ARG A 472 0.52 3.47 8.82
N ARG A 473 1.72 3.85 9.27
CA ARG A 473 2.64 4.67 8.49
C ARG A 473 3.26 3.80 7.40
N TRP A 474 3.48 4.36 6.21
CA TRP A 474 4.04 3.57 5.10
C TRP A 474 5.11 4.31 4.30
N ILE A 475 6.10 3.54 3.87
CA ILE A 475 7.08 3.91 2.85
C ILE A 475 7.02 2.85 1.76
N THR A 476 6.93 3.26 0.51
CA THR A 476 6.98 2.34 -0.63
C THR A 476 7.90 2.86 -1.70
N CYS A 477 8.60 1.98 -2.41
CA CYS A 477 9.46 2.39 -3.52
C CYS A 477 9.42 1.43 -4.69
N ASP A 478 9.68 1.97 -5.88
CA ASP A 478 9.80 1.22 -7.12
C ASP A 478 10.84 1.88 -8.03
N THR A 479 11.45 1.08 -8.90
CA THR A 479 12.28 1.61 -10.00
C THR A 479 11.41 2.10 -11.16
N SER A 480 10.15 1.65 -11.25
CA SER A 480 9.23 1.95 -12.33
C SER A 480 8.40 3.20 -12.08
N ARG A 481 8.57 4.19 -12.95
CA ARG A 481 7.71 5.39 -12.99
C ARG A 481 6.24 5.07 -13.21
N VAL A 482 5.94 4.03 -14.01
CA VAL A 482 4.56 3.60 -14.27
C VAL A 482 3.92 3.04 -13.00
N ALA A 483 4.67 2.24 -12.24
CA ALA A 483 4.23 1.69 -10.95
C ALA A 483 3.92 2.82 -9.95
N ILE A 484 4.85 3.76 -9.79
CA ILE A 484 4.70 4.95 -8.93
C ILE A 484 3.51 5.80 -9.38
N ALA A 485 3.33 6.07 -10.67
CA ALA A 485 2.20 6.86 -11.17
C ALA A 485 0.84 6.20 -10.90
N LEU A 486 0.74 4.88 -11.06
CA LEU A 486 -0.47 4.10 -10.75
C LEU A 486 -0.76 4.07 -9.24
N ALA A 487 0.25 3.79 -8.43
CA ALA A 487 0.15 3.78 -6.97
C ALA A 487 -0.27 5.16 -6.44
N ARG A 488 0.36 6.23 -6.95
CA ARG A 488 0.02 7.63 -6.65
C ARG A 488 -1.46 7.91 -6.94
N THR A 489 -1.92 7.60 -8.15
CA THR A 489 -3.32 7.82 -8.55
C THR A 489 -4.28 7.03 -7.65
N ARG A 490 -3.94 5.78 -7.34
CA ARG A 490 -4.73 4.90 -6.47
C ARG A 490 -4.88 5.46 -5.05
N LEU A 491 -3.79 5.97 -4.47
CA LEU A 491 -3.80 6.55 -3.12
C LEU A 491 -4.45 7.94 -3.09
N MET A 492 -4.23 8.80 -4.09
CA MET A 492 -4.93 10.09 -4.19
C MET A 492 -6.45 9.92 -4.29
N ALA A 493 -6.89 8.86 -4.96
CA ALA A 493 -8.30 8.50 -5.08
C ALA A 493 -8.81 7.64 -3.90
N GLY A 494 -7.97 7.22 -2.95
CA GLY A 494 -8.37 6.25 -1.94
C GLY A 494 -9.51 6.74 -1.03
N ARG A 495 -10.64 6.03 -1.02
CA ARG A 495 -11.67 6.11 0.04
C ARG A 495 -11.47 4.94 0.99
N PHE A 496 -11.50 5.23 2.28
CA PHE A 496 -11.42 4.23 3.32
C PHE A 496 -12.57 4.37 4.33
N PRO A 497 -12.95 3.28 5.03
CA PRO A 497 -13.79 3.39 6.20
C PRO A 497 -13.08 4.19 7.30
N TYR A 498 -13.85 4.96 8.07
CA TYR A 498 -13.39 5.59 9.29
C TYR A 498 -13.61 4.63 10.47
N TYR A 499 -12.54 4.18 11.09
CA TYR A 499 -12.61 3.31 12.26
C TYR A 499 -12.62 4.14 13.54
N LEU A 500 -13.47 3.78 14.50
CA LEU A 500 -13.52 4.44 15.80
C LEU A 500 -12.18 4.23 16.53
N LEU A 501 -11.47 5.32 16.77
CA LEU A 501 -10.24 5.33 17.56
C LEU A 501 -10.57 4.99 19.01
N SER A 502 -9.79 4.11 19.63
CA SER A 502 -9.92 3.83 21.07
C SER A 502 -9.76 5.09 21.93
N ASP A 503 -8.92 6.01 21.48
CA ASP A 503 -8.62 7.30 22.10
C ASP A 503 -9.46 8.45 21.51
N SER A 504 -10.78 8.25 21.38
CA SER A 504 -11.71 9.34 21.05
C SER A 504 -12.95 9.29 21.94
N PRO A 505 -13.68 10.41 22.10
CA PRO A 505 -14.91 10.43 22.88
C PRO A 505 -15.95 9.40 22.40
N GLU A 506 -16.07 9.23 21.08
CA GLU A 506 -16.95 8.24 20.46
C GLU A 506 -16.45 6.81 20.68
N GLY A 507 -15.13 6.60 20.59
CA GLY A 507 -14.50 5.32 20.88
C GLY A 507 -14.68 4.88 22.33
N LEU A 508 -14.44 5.78 23.30
CA LEU A 508 -14.66 5.51 24.72
C LEU A 508 -16.12 5.17 25.01
N LYS A 509 -17.06 5.87 24.38
CA LYS A 509 -18.49 5.56 24.49
C LYS A 509 -18.81 4.17 23.92
N LYS A 510 -18.25 3.83 22.75
CA LYS A 510 -18.50 2.52 22.12
C LYS A 510 -17.86 1.38 22.90
N GLU A 511 -16.65 1.58 23.41
CA GLU A 511 -15.95 0.63 24.27
C GLU A 511 -16.72 0.39 25.58
N ALA A 512 -17.31 1.45 26.16
CA ALA A 512 -18.17 1.31 27.34
C ALA A 512 -19.48 0.57 27.04
N GLU A 513 -20.08 0.78 25.86
CA GLU A 513 -21.27 0.05 25.40
C GLU A 513 -20.95 -1.45 25.23
N VAL A 514 -19.79 -1.79 24.66
CA VAL A 514 -19.39 -3.18 24.39
C VAL A 514 -18.97 -3.90 25.66
N THR A 515 -18.22 -3.24 26.55
CA THR A 515 -17.67 -3.86 27.77
C THR A 515 -18.57 -3.74 28.99
N GLY A 516 -19.56 -2.83 28.96
CA GLY A 516 -20.37 -2.46 30.11
C GLY A 516 -19.60 -1.74 31.22
N ARG A 517 -18.37 -1.27 30.95
CA ARG A 517 -17.50 -0.58 31.90
C ARG A 517 -17.17 0.82 31.38
N PHE A 518 -17.39 1.83 32.21
CA PHE A 518 -16.98 3.20 31.90
C PHE A 518 -15.55 3.42 32.37
N PRO A 519 -14.59 3.71 31.47
CA PRO A 519 -13.26 4.14 31.90
C PRO A 519 -13.35 5.49 32.62
N PRO A 520 -12.41 5.80 33.54
CA PRO A 520 -12.35 7.12 34.15
C PRO A 520 -12.20 8.20 33.08
N PRO A 521 -12.82 9.39 33.25
CA PRO A 521 -12.74 10.45 32.26
C PRO A 521 -11.30 10.94 32.13
N TYR A 522 -10.76 10.93 30.91
CA TYR A 522 -9.47 11.50 30.58
C TYR A 522 -9.56 12.26 29.26
N GLN A 523 -8.63 13.19 29.04
CA GLN A 523 -8.59 13.98 27.80
C GLN A 523 -8.00 13.13 26.67
N THR A 524 -8.80 12.89 25.64
CA THR A 524 -8.41 12.11 24.46
C THR A 524 -7.60 12.95 23.48
N GLU A 525 -6.57 12.38 22.86
CA GLU A 525 -5.72 13.08 21.87
C GLU A 525 -6.01 12.69 20.41
N ALA A 526 -6.91 11.71 20.22
CA ALA A 526 -7.15 11.02 18.95
C ALA A 526 -5.89 10.34 18.41
N ASP A 527 -5.11 9.70 19.30
CA ASP A 527 -3.91 8.98 18.92
C ASP A 527 -4.23 7.60 18.34
N VAL A 528 -3.88 7.42 17.06
CA VAL A 528 -4.06 6.16 16.34
C VAL A 528 -3.25 5.01 16.94
N LYS A 529 -2.11 5.28 17.59
CA LYS A 529 -1.25 4.23 18.18
C LYS A 529 -1.91 3.48 19.34
N LYS A 530 -2.91 4.07 19.98
CA LYS A 530 -3.72 3.37 21.01
C LYS A 530 -4.67 2.33 20.39
N GLY A 531 -4.83 2.34 19.06
CA GLY A 531 -5.61 1.37 18.30
C GLY A 531 -7.06 1.79 18.08
N PHE A 532 -7.84 0.86 17.53
CA PHE A 532 -9.28 1.06 17.27
C PHE A 532 -10.13 0.34 18.32
N VAL A 533 -11.43 0.64 18.33
CA VAL A 533 -12.42 -0.17 19.04
C VAL A 533 -12.77 -1.38 18.16
N TYR A 534 -12.47 -2.59 18.64
CA TYR A 534 -12.66 -3.84 17.89
C TYR A 534 -13.89 -4.62 18.33
N LYS A 535 -14.50 -5.35 17.39
CA LYS A 535 -15.49 -6.37 17.75
C LYS A 535 -14.83 -7.47 18.58
N ARG A 536 -15.63 -8.08 19.44
CA ARG A 536 -15.22 -9.14 20.35
C ARG A 536 -16.08 -10.37 20.12
N VAL A 537 -15.45 -11.55 20.16
CA VAL A 537 -16.17 -12.82 20.11
C VAL A 537 -15.98 -13.57 21.42
N PRO A 538 -17.03 -14.20 21.97
CA PRO A 538 -16.89 -14.98 23.19
C PRO A 538 -16.04 -16.22 22.90
N HIS A 539 -15.29 -16.66 23.91
CA HIS A 539 -14.54 -17.90 23.91
C HIS A 539 -14.98 -18.74 25.12
N VAL A 540 -16.18 -19.31 25.03
CA VAL A 540 -16.73 -20.17 26.08
C VAL A 540 -16.08 -21.55 25.98
N THR A 541 -15.40 -21.94 27.05
CA THR A 541 -14.72 -23.25 27.16
C THR A 541 -15.41 -24.12 28.19
N LEU A 542 -15.17 -25.44 28.12
CA LEU A 542 -15.60 -26.36 29.17
C LEU A 542 -15.12 -25.89 30.55
N LYS A 543 -13.87 -25.41 30.63
CA LYS A 543 -13.25 -24.89 31.85
C LYS A 543 -13.96 -23.65 32.38
N SER A 544 -14.41 -22.73 31.51
CA SER A 544 -15.09 -21.50 31.95
C SER A 544 -16.46 -21.79 32.56
N ILE A 545 -17.14 -22.86 32.13
CA ILE A 545 -18.43 -23.30 32.69
C ILE A 545 -18.21 -24.11 33.97
N ALA A 546 -17.30 -25.08 33.94
CA ALA A 546 -17.07 -25.99 35.07
C ALA A 546 -16.56 -25.28 36.34
N ASN A 547 -15.93 -24.12 36.22
CA ASN A 547 -15.44 -23.33 37.36
C ASN A 547 -16.38 -22.16 37.72
N ASN A 548 -17.56 -22.06 37.10
CA ASN A 548 -18.47 -20.95 37.33
C ASN A 548 -19.43 -21.24 38.49
N GLU A 549 -19.03 -20.88 39.71
CA GLU A 549 -19.85 -21.03 40.93
C GLU A 549 -21.19 -20.27 40.89
N ALA A 550 -21.33 -19.24 40.03
CA ALA A 550 -22.60 -18.52 39.92
C ALA A 550 -23.71 -19.43 39.35
N ILE A 551 -23.35 -20.47 38.59
CA ILE A 551 -24.29 -21.46 38.08
C ILE A 551 -24.94 -22.22 39.24
N ASP A 552 -24.18 -22.56 40.29
CA ASP A 552 -24.70 -23.28 41.46
C ASP A 552 -25.78 -22.45 42.17
N VAL A 553 -25.53 -21.15 42.36
CA VAL A 553 -26.46 -20.22 43.02
C VAL A 553 -27.73 -20.01 42.20
N ILE A 554 -27.58 -19.75 40.89
CA ILE A 554 -28.72 -19.54 39.97
C ILE A 554 -29.56 -20.82 39.89
N HIS A 555 -28.90 -21.97 39.73
CA HIS A 555 -29.57 -23.26 39.65
C HIS A 555 -30.32 -23.57 40.94
N ALA A 556 -29.70 -23.40 42.11
CA ALA A 556 -30.35 -23.66 43.39
C ALA A 556 -31.62 -22.81 43.58
N ARG A 557 -31.55 -21.50 43.29
CA ARG A 557 -32.71 -20.58 43.37
C ARG A 557 -33.88 -21.06 42.51
N TRP A 558 -33.61 -21.36 41.24
CA TRP A 558 -34.66 -21.82 40.32
C TRP A 558 -35.15 -23.24 40.64
N GLN A 559 -34.30 -24.09 41.22
CA GLN A 559 -34.67 -25.45 41.59
C GLN A 559 -35.79 -25.45 42.65
N GLU A 560 -35.78 -24.54 43.62
CA GLU A 560 -36.84 -24.45 44.64
C GLU A 560 -38.23 -24.18 44.01
N GLU A 561 -38.29 -23.27 43.03
CA GLU A 561 -39.52 -22.96 42.31
C GLU A 561 -39.98 -24.10 41.41
N LEU A 562 -39.04 -24.67 40.65
CA LEU A 562 -39.30 -25.79 39.75
C LEU A 562 -39.80 -27.00 40.55
N GLU A 563 -39.15 -27.36 41.65
CA GLU A 563 -39.55 -28.51 42.46
C GLU A 563 -40.95 -28.38 43.05
N THR A 564 -41.34 -27.16 43.42
CA THR A 564 -42.71 -26.87 43.86
C THR A 564 -43.71 -27.15 42.73
N LEU A 565 -43.43 -26.69 41.50
CA LEU A 565 -44.26 -26.95 40.32
C LEU A 565 -44.29 -28.44 39.96
N ARG A 566 -43.17 -29.15 40.06
CA ARG A 566 -43.09 -30.59 39.80
C ARG A 566 -43.91 -31.40 40.80
N ALA A 567 -43.79 -31.09 42.10
CA ALA A 567 -44.55 -31.77 43.15
C ALA A 567 -46.06 -31.57 42.97
N GLU A 568 -46.49 -30.36 42.61
CA GLU A 568 -47.89 -30.07 42.28
C GLU A 568 -48.36 -30.83 41.04
N LEU A 569 -47.56 -30.84 39.97
CA LEU A 569 -47.88 -31.55 38.73
C LEU A 569 -48.02 -33.06 38.96
N ASN A 570 -47.05 -33.66 39.66
CA ASN A 570 -47.06 -35.08 40.04
C ASN A 570 -48.26 -35.41 40.94
N LYS A 571 -48.66 -34.51 41.86
CA LYS A 571 -49.85 -34.69 42.70
C LYS A 571 -51.15 -34.66 41.89
N ILE A 572 -51.27 -33.76 40.90
CA ILE A 572 -52.48 -33.64 40.06
C ILE A 572 -52.62 -34.85 39.14
N LEU A 573 -51.52 -35.29 38.52
CA LEU A 573 -51.51 -36.36 37.53
C LEU A 573 -51.30 -37.76 38.14
N LYS A 574 -51.02 -37.83 39.45
CA LYS A 574 -50.70 -39.07 40.20
C LYS A 574 -49.50 -39.81 39.60
N THR A 575 -48.52 -39.06 39.13
CA THR A 575 -47.26 -39.55 38.56
C THR A 575 -46.11 -39.31 39.53
N LYS A 576 -44.92 -39.81 39.20
CA LYS A 576 -43.67 -39.57 39.95
C LYS A 576 -42.55 -39.22 38.96
N TRP A 577 -42.81 -38.23 38.12
CA TRP A 577 -41.82 -37.84 37.11
C TRP A 577 -40.64 -37.14 37.75
N GLU A 578 -39.46 -37.55 37.33
CA GLU A 578 -38.23 -36.79 37.53
C GLU A 578 -38.14 -35.59 36.57
N GLU A 579 -37.21 -34.66 36.82
CA GLU A 579 -37.07 -33.42 36.02
C GLU A 579 -36.99 -33.67 34.50
N TRP A 580 -36.25 -34.71 34.10
CA TRP A 580 -36.06 -35.11 32.70
C TRP A 580 -37.22 -35.95 32.12
N GLU A 581 -38.20 -36.36 32.93
CA GLU A 581 -39.34 -37.19 32.52
C GLU A 581 -40.62 -36.38 32.26
N ILE A 582 -40.64 -35.10 32.62
CA ILE A 582 -41.79 -34.23 32.41
C ILE A 582 -42.05 -34.05 30.90
N PRO A 583 -43.26 -34.32 30.40
CA PRO A 583 -43.56 -34.23 28.98
C PRO A 583 -43.57 -32.79 28.47
N ARG A 584 -43.27 -32.59 27.19
CA ARG A 584 -43.20 -31.26 26.56
C ARG A 584 -44.58 -30.68 26.27
N GLU A 585 -45.49 -31.54 25.81
CA GLU A 585 -46.87 -31.18 25.49
C GLU A 585 -47.81 -31.89 26.46
N PRO A 586 -48.87 -31.21 26.92
CA PRO A 586 -49.87 -31.85 27.76
C PRO A 586 -50.74 -32.78 26.91
N GLU A 587 -51.15 -33.93 27.46
CA GLU A 587 -52.13 -34.76 26.76
C GLU A 587 -53.50 -34.05 26.70
N GLU A 588 -54.30 -34.35 25.68
CA GLU A 588 -55.60 -33.70 25.46
C GLU A 588 -56.51 -33.79 26.69
N LYS A 589 -56.46 -34.92 27.40
CA LYS A 589 -57.31 -35.24 28.57
C LYS A 589 -56.88 -34.59 29.88
N TRP A 590 -55.78 -33.84 29.91
CA TRP A 590 -55.29 -33.25 31.17
C TRP A 590 -56.20 -32.13 31.68
N PRO A 591 -56.37 -32.00 33.02
CA PRO A 591 -57.05 -30.85 33.61
C PRO A 591 -56.39 -29.53 33.20
N ALA A 592 -57.19 -28.47 33.00
CA ALA A 592 -56.67 -27.15 32.62
C ALA A 592 -55.62 -26.60 33.61
N THR A 593 -55.75 -26.94 34.90
CA THR A 593 -54.77 -26.62 35.95
C THR A 593 -53.42 -27.32 35.71
N ALA A 594 -53.42 -28.59 35.32
CA ALA A 594 -52.20 -29.32 34.97
C ALA A 594 -51.55 -28.76 33.70
N LYS A 595 -52.34 -28.42 32.68
CA LYS A 595 -51.85 -27.79 31.44
C LYS A 595 -51.15 -26.45 31.73
N LYS A 596 -51.74 -25.62 32.60
CA LYS A 596 -51.14 -24.35 33.02
C LYS A 596 -49.83 -24.58 33.78
N LYS A 597 -49.82 -25.49 34.76
CA LYS A 597 -48.61 -25.80 35.54
C LYS A 597 -47.47 -26.36 34.68
N LEU A 598 -47.78 -27.14 33.65
CA LEU A 598 -46.81 -27.60 32.68
C LEU A 598 -46.20 -26.44 31.87
N ALA A 599 -47.04 -25.48 31.44
CA ALA A 599 -46.57 -24.29 30.74
C ALA A 599 -45.70 -23.39 31.63
N ASP A 600 -46.08 -23.22 32.90
CA ASP A 600 -45.31 -22.47 33.90
C ASP A 600 -43.95 -23.16 34.14
N TRP A 601 -43.93 -24.50 34.29
CA TRP A 601 -42.70 -25.29 34.43
C TRP A 601 -41.72 -25.05 33.28
N TRP A 602 -42.16 -25.20 32.02
CA TRP A 602 -41.28 -25.00 30.86
C TRP A 602 -40.86 -23.54 30.69
N THR A 603 -41.69 -22.60 31.13
CA THR A 603 -41.33 -21.17 31.13
C THR A 603 -40.23 -20.89 32.14
N ASN A 604 -40.37 -21.36 33.38
CA ASN A 604 -39.35 -21.21 34.42
C ASN A 604 -38.05 -21.93 34.05
N LEU A 605 -38.14 -23.12 33.43
CA LEU A 605 -36.96 -23.85 32.97
C LEU A 605 -36.18 -23.06 31.90
N ARG A 606 -36.89 -22.42 30.96
CA ARG A 606 -36.28 -21.52 29.96
C ARG A 606 -35.65 -20.29 30.62
N SER A 607 -36.32 -19.68 31.60
CA SER A 607 -35.77 -18.55 32.35
C SER A 607 -34.52 -18.93 33.15
N ARG A 608 -34.49 -20.12 33.77
CA ARG A 608 -33.29 -20.67 34.41
C ARG A 608 -32.13 -20.80 33.43
N GLN A 609 -32.39 -21.36 32.24
CA GLN A 609 -31.36 -21.51 31.22
C GLN A 609 -30.87 -20.14 30.71
N GLN A 610 -31.76 -19.17 30.51
CA GLN A 610 -31.40 -17.81 30.10
C GLN A 610 -30.50 -17.12 31.14
N ASP A 611 -30.80 -17.25 32.43
CA ASP A 611 -29.98 -16.71 33.51
C ASP A 611 -28.60 -17.37 33.58
N ILE A 612 -28.54 -18.71 33.41
CA ILE A 612 -27.28 -19.46 33.38
C ILE A 612 -26.45 -19.07 32.15
N ASP A 613 -27.05 -19.00 30.96
CA ASP A 613 -26.36 -18.60 29.73
C ASP A 613 -25.85 -17.15 29.83
N ALA A 614 -26.61 -16.24 30.46
CA ALA A 614 -26.16 -14.88 30.75
C ALA A 614 -24.98 -14.86 31.73
N ALA A 615 -25.00 -15.72 32.75
CA ALA A 615 -23.88 -15.86 33.70
C ALA A 615 -22.62 -16.45 33.04
N ILE A 616 -22.78 -17.39 32.10
CA ILE A 616 -21.69 -17.94 31.29
C ILE A 616 -21.11 -16.85 30.38
N ALA A 617 -21.96 -16.12 29.64
CA ALA A 617 -21.54 -15.06 28.75
C ALA A 617 -20.78 -13.95 29.48
N LYS A 618 -21.23 -13.56 30.68
CA LYS A 618 -20.58 -12.52 31.50
C LYS A 618 -19.18 -12.92 32.00
N ARG A 619 -18.93 -14.22 32.21
CA ARG A 619 -17.63 -14.77 32.66
C ARG A 619 -16.77 -15.31 31.51
N ALA A 620 -17.28 -15.32 30.29
CA ALA A 620 -16.55 -15.81 29.13
C ALA A 620 -15.34 -14.89 28.84
N ASP A 621 -14.22 -15.50 28.49
CA ASP A 621 -13.12 -14.78 27.86
C ASP A 621 -13.56 -14.32 26.48
N HIS A 622 -12.91 -13.28 25.96
CA HIS A 622 -13.24 -12.72 24.65
C HIS A 622 -11.98 -12.58 23.81
N GLU A 623 -12.09 -12.91 22.53
CA GLU A 623 -11.05 -12.64 21.55
C GLU A 623 -11.38 -11.37 20.78
N LEU A 624 -10.36 -10.56 20.49
CA LEU A 624 -10.49 -9.36 19.65
C LEU A 624 -10.38 -9.72 18.17
N LEU A 625 -11.27 -9.16 17.36
CA LEU A 625 -11.22 -9.27 15.90
C LEU A 625 -10.53 -8.03 15.32
N PHE A 626 -9.21 -8.10 15.15
CA PHE A 626 -8.40 -6.96 14.67
C PHE A 626 -8.72 -6.54 13.23
N ASP A 627 -9.30 -7.43 12.44
CA ASP A 627 -9.83 -7.21 11.09
C ASP A 627 -11.26 -6.63 11.09
N GLN A 628 -11.90 -6.48 12.26
CA GLN A 628 -13.26 -5.96 12.39
C GLN A 628 -13.39 -4.84 13.44
N PRO A 629 -12.73 -3.69 13.22
CA PRO A 629 -13.01 -2.48 13.99
C PRO A 629 -14.45 -1.97 13.75
N TYR A 630 -14.98 -1.21 14.71
CA TYR A 630 -16.25 -0.51 14.53
C TYR A 630 -16.07 0.69 13.59
N GLU A 631 -16.93 0.79 12.59
CA GLU A 631 -16.93 1.86 11.57
C GLU A 631 -17.88 2.99 11.96
N ASP A 632 -17.46 4.24 11.72
CA ASP A 632 -18.31 5.41 11.72
C ASP A 632 -18.71 5.76 10.28
N ASN A 633 -19.94 5.40 9.91
CA ASN A 633 -20.48 5.65 8.58
C ASN A 633 -20.90 7.11 8.34
N SER A 634 -20.79 8.00 9.34
CA SER A 634 -21.12 9.42 9.18
C SER A 634 -19.97 10.25 8.62
N ARG A 635 -18.75 9.67 8.55
CA ARG A 635 -17.53 10.36 8.10
C ARG A 635 -16.97 9.64 6.87
N VAL A 636 -16.34 10.41 5.99
CA VAL A 636 -15.61 9.87 4.85
C VAL A 636 -14.13 10.01 5.12
N ARG A 637 -13.38 8.91 5.11
CA ARG A 637 -11.92 8.96 5.25
C ARG A 637 -11.24 8.89 3.88
N VAL A 638 -10.28 9.77 3.67
CA VAL A 638 -9.37 9.75 2.52
C VAL A 638 -7.94 9.50 3.01
N THR A 639 -7.03 9.26 2.06
CA THR A 639 -5.60 9.08 2.35
C THR A 639 -5.03 10.31 3.08
N GLY A 640 -4.20 10.07 4.09
CA GLY A 640 -3.42 11.11 4.77
C GLY A 640 -2.37 11.79 3.86
N PRO A 641 -1.63 12.78 4.38
CA PRO A 641 -0.60 13.47 3.62
C PRO A 641 0.57 12.53 3.27
N PHE A 642 1.04 12.62 2.03
CA PHE A 642 2.18 11.85 1.56
C PHE A 642 3.04 12.61 0.55
N THR A 643 4.30 12.21 0.42
CA THR A 643 5.27 12.78 -0.51
C THR A 643 5.61 11.81 -1.64
N VAL A 644 5.88 12.36 -2.82
CA VAL A 644 6.53 11.63 -3.92
C VAL A 644 7.98 12.09 -3.98
N GLU A 645 8.90 11.15 -3.96
CA GLU A 645 10.34 11.38 -3.78
C GLU A 645 11.14 10.62 -4.83
N SER A 646 12.41 10.98 -5.02
CA SER A 646 13.29 10.33 -6.01
C SER A 646 14.75 10.32 -5.58
N LEU A 647 15.49 9.29 -5.99
CA LEU A 647 16.97 9.27 -5.93
C LEU A 647 17.62 10.08 -7.06
N SER A 648 16.88 10.28 -8.17
CA SER A 648 17.34 10.99 -9.35
C SER A 648 16.52 12.28 -9.52
N PRO A 649 17.14 13.47 -9.42
CA PRO A 649 16.45 14.74 -9.47
C PRO A 649 15.75 14.92 -10.82
N HIS A 650 14.43 15.12 -10.79
CA HIS A 650 13.62 15.48 -11.96
C HIS A 650 13.03 16.88 -11.78
N ARG A 651 13.84 17.89 -12.14
CA ARG A 651 13.49 19.21 -12.71
C ARG A 651 12.67 20.16 -11.81
N ARG A 652 13.24 21.33 -11.40
CA ARG A 652 12.91 22.67 -11.98
C ARG A 652 13.65 23.94 -11.50
N LEU A 653 13.29 25.03 -12.20
CA LEU A 653 13.99 26.29 -12.47
C LEU A 653 13.84 27.42 -11.44
N THR A 654 14.87 28.28 -11.29
CA THR A 654 14.73 29.66 -10.78
C THR A 654 15.18 30.71 -11.80
N VAL A 655 14.29 31.66 -12.10
CA VAL A 655 14.57 32.88 -12.87
C VAL A 655 15.18 33.94 -11.95
N GLN A 656 16.45 34.24 -12.19
CA GLN A 656 17.08 35.56 -12.26
C GLN A 656 16.62 36.65 -11.25
N GLU A 657 17.35 36.78 -10.15
CA GLU A 657 17.55 38.06 -9.46
C GLU A 657 19.05 38.30 -9.21
N LYS A 658 19.52 39.49 -9.58
CA LYS A 658 20.90 39.96 -9.39
C LYS A 658 21.23 39.96 -7.89
N ILE A 659 22.16 39.11 -7.47
CA ILE A 659 22.91 39.33 -6.23
C ILE A 659 24.35 39.62 -6.63
N GLU A 660 24.71 40.90 -6.56
CA GLU A 660 26.09 41.35 -6.62
C GLU A 660 26.81 40.92 -5.34
N GLY A 661 27.91 40.19 -5.50
CA GLY A 661 28.96 40.10 -4.50
C GLY A 661 28.96 38.86 -3.61
N THR A 662 29.45 37.74 -4.13
CA THR A 662 30.12 36.73 -3.29
C THR A 662 31.36 36.21 -3.99
N LYS A 663 32.49 36.25 -3.28
CA LYS A 663 33.83 35.96 -3.78
C LYS A 663 33.95 34.49 -4.19
N PHE A 664 34.51 34.28 -5.37
CA PHE A 664 35.01 33.01 -5.91
C PHE A 664 35.85 32.26 -4.86
N VAL A 665 35.49 31.01 -4.58
CA VAL A 665 36.38 30.02 -3.94
C VAL A 665 36.71 28.96 -5.00
N PRO A 666 37.96 28.83 -5.45
CA PRO A 666 38.34 27.91 -6.51
C PRO A 666 38.50 26.50 -5.94
N GLY A 667 37.64 25.55 -6.34
CA GLY A 667 37.69 24.23 -5.75
C GLY A 667 36.74 23.16 -6.31
N PHE A 668 36.32 23.23 -7.57
CA PHE A 668 35.79 22.05 -8.28
C PHE A 668 36.70 21.79 -9.48
N LYS A 669 37.72 20.95 -9.28
CA LYS A 669 38.44 20.34 -10.39
C LYS A 669 37.65 19.09 -10.79
N THR A 670 36.75 19.26 -11.76
CA THR A 670 36.28 18.14 -12.56
C THR A 670 37.52 17.49 -13.18
N GLN A 671 37.84 16.26 -12.81
CA GLN A 671 38.86 15.48 -13.52
C GLN A 671 38.34 15.21 -14.93
N ILE A 672 38.61 16.13 -15.86
CA ILE A 672 38.47 15.89 -17.30
C ILE A 672 39.87 15.51 -17.77
N ILE A 673 40.13 14.20 -17.86
CA ILE A 673 41.38 13.66 -18.37
C ILE A 673 41.13 13.10 -19.77
N GLY A 674 41.59 13.83 -20.79
CA GLY A 674 41.89 13.29 -22.12
C GLY A 674 40.69 12.81 -22.97
N PRO A 675 40.94 12.40 -24.23
CA PRO A 675 39.88 11.94 -25.12
C PRO A 675 39.32 10.62 -24.61
N ASP A 676 38.24 10.71 -23.84
CA ASP A 676 37.53 9.56 -23.29
C ASP A 676 37.06 8.62 -24.40
N ARG A 677 37.12 7.31 -24.12
CA ARG A 677 36.55 6.25 -24.99
C ARG A 677 35.08 6.54 -25.30
N PHE A 678 34.36 7.11 -24.32
CA PHE A 678 32.99 7.57 -24.43
C PHE A 678 32.84 8.75 -25.42
N GLY A 679 33.60 9.84 -25.24
CA GLY A 679 33.56 11.00 -26.14
C GLY A 679 33.90 10.64 -27.58
N THR A 680 34.91 9.80 -27.79
CA THR A 680 35.32 9.31 -29.12
C THR A 680 34.21 8.47 -29.78
N MET A 681 33.59 7.56 -29.03
CA MET A 681 32.45 6.74 -29.50
C MET A 681 31.25 7.60 -29.89
N ILE A 682 30.94 8.64 -29.10
CA ILE A 682 29.86 9.58 -29.41
C ILE A 682 30.17 10.37 -30.68
N ILE A 683 31.40 10.85 -30.87
CA ILE A 683 31.81 11.60 -32.08
C ILE A 683 31.72 10.72 -33.33
N GLU A 684 32.17 9.46 -33.26
CA GLU A 684 32.04 8.51 -34.38
C GLU A 684 30.59 8.22 -34.74
N ASN A 685 29.74 8.05 -33.72
CA ASN A 685 28.31 7.85 -33.93
C ASN A 685 27.62 9.11 -34.45
N LEU A 686 28.00 10.32 -34.01
CA LEU A 686 27.52 11.59 -34.57
C LEU A 686 27.92 11.75 -36.04
N LYS A 687 29.14 11.35 -36.41
CA LYS A 687 29.62 11.39 -37.81
C LYS A 687 28.83 10.43 -38.71
N LYS A 688 28.49 9.24 -38.21
CA LYS A 688 27.69 8.24 -38.95
C LYS A 688 26.20 8.59 -38.97
N ALA A 689 25.66 9.08 -37.85
CA ALA A 689 24.23 9.24 -37.62
C ALA A 689 23.71 10.65 -37.92
N GLY A 690 24.50 11.71 -37.78
CA GLY A 690 24.00 13.08 -37.88
C GLY A 690 22.95 13.43 -36.81
N ILE A 691 22.35 14.62 -36.91
CA ILE A 691 21.35 15.12 -35.94
C ILE A 691 20.01 15.36 -36.65
N GLN A 692 18.90 14.95 -36.03
CA GLN A 692 17.55 15.12 -36.60
C GLN A 692 16.84 16.36 -36.04
N ALA A 693 16.31 17.22 -36.93
CA ALA A 693 15.67 18.49 -36.58
C ALA A 693 14.13 18.40 -36.40
N ARG A 694 13.53 19.42 -35.77
CA ARG A 694 12.12 19.47 -35.31
C ARG A 694 11.06 19.60 -36.41
N GLU A 695 11.31 20.34 -37.50
CA GLU A 695 10.22 20.79 -38.41
C GLU A 695 10.20 20.17 -39.81
N LYS A 696 11.17 19.33 -40.18
CA LYS A 696 11.16 18.57 -41.44
C LYS A 696 11.88 17.24 -41.25
N ARG A 697 11.64 16.28 -42.15
CA ARG A 697 12.46 15.04 -42.32
C ARG A 697 13.90 15.36 -42.78
N GLU A 698 14.47 16.47 -42.34
CA GLU A 698 15.82 16.92 -42.65
C GLU A 698 16.76 16.44 -41.54
N ARG A 699 17.74 15.65 -41.96
CA ARG A 699 18.79 15.10 -41.13
C ARG A 699 20.06 15.89 -41.42
N LEU A 700 20.56 16.59 -40.42
CA LEU A 700 21.81 17.33 -40.52
C LEU A 700 22.95 16.32 -40.57
N LYS A 701 23.63 16.25 -41.72
CA LYS A 701 24.86 15.47 -41.90
C LYS A 701 26.05 16.41 -41.83
N PHE A 702 27.05 16.03 -41.06
CA PHE A 702 28.31 16.74 -40.99
C PHE A 702 29.16 16.39 -42.22
N ASP A 703 29.65 17.40 -42.93
CA ASP A 703 30.61 17.21 -44.02
C ASP A 703 31.99 16.84 -43.45
N HIS A 704 32.32 17.46 -42.32
CA HIS A 704 33.52 17.21 -41.53
C HIS A 704 33.20 17.31 -40.04
N LEU A 705 33.67 16.36 -39.22
CA LEU A 705 33.60 16.43 -37.76
C LEU A 705 34.84 15.73 -37.17
N GLU A 706 35.65 16.45 -36.42
CA GLU A 706 36.87 15.95 -35.76
C GLU A 706 36.91 16.32 -34.28
N PRO A 707 37.60 15.51 -33.44
CA PRO A 707 37.85 15.86 -32.05
C PRO A 707 38.52 17.23 -31.93
N TYR A 708 38.03 18.05 -31.01
CA TYR A 708 38.54 19.39 -30.75
C TYR A 708 39.10 19.43 -29.33
N ALA A 709 40.32 19.93 -29.17
CA ALA A 709 41.00 20.02 -27.87
C ALA A 709 40.55 21.25 -27.08
N GLY A 710 39.25 21.33 -26.79
CA GLY A 710 38.63 22.35 -25.95
C GLY A 710 38.50 21.91 -24.50
N GLU A 711 38.23 22.86 -23.61
CA GLU A 711 37.95 22.58 -22.18
C GLU A 711 36.52 22.05 -22.00
N TRP A 712 35.58 22.56 -22.81
CA TRP A 712 34.16 22.18 -22.84
C TRP A 712 33.69 21.76 -24.24
N ILE A 713 34.41 22.13 -25.29
CA ILE A 713 34.13 21.69 -26.68
C ILE A 713 34.93 20.44 -26.99
N HIS A 714 34.23 19.39 -27.42
CA HIS A 714 34.79 18.06 -27.62
C HIS A 714 34.99 17.70 -29.10
N ALA A 715 34.22 18.31 -30.01
CA ALA A 715 34.41 18.18 -31.45
C ALA A 715 34.05 19.46 -32.19
N ALA A 716 34.67 19.65 -33.35
CA ALA A 716 34.44 20.78 -34.25
C ALA A 716 34.32 20.27 -35.70
N GLY A 717 33.51 20.95 -36.49
CA GLY A 717 33.22 20.52 -37.84
C GLY A 717 32.48 21.55 -38.68
N ASP A 718 32.09 21.12 -39.88
CA ASP A 718 31.36 21.92 -40.85
C ASP A 718 30.18 21.11 -41.40
N PHE A 719 29.07 21.79 -41.70
CA PHE A 719 27.95 21.22 -42.43
C PHE A 719 27.41 22.21 -43.47
N THR A 720 26.93 21.66 -44.59
CA THR A 720 26.26 22.42 -45.64
C THR A 720 24.75 22.44 -45.37
N ASP A 721 24.21 23.64 -45.17
CA ASP A 721 22.77 23.84 -44.95
C ASP A 721 21.96 23.64 -46.26
N ALA A 722 20.63 23.52 -46.17
CA ALA A 722 19.73 23.33 -47.31
C ALA A 722 19.85 24.44 -48.39
N ASP A 723 20.31 25.62 -47.99
CA ASP A 723 20.58 26.78 -48.87
C ASP A 723 21.99 26.76 -49.53
N GLY A 724 22.75 25.67 -49.38
CA GLY A 724 24.09 25.52 -49.96
C GLY A 724 25.20 26.34 -49.30
N LYS A 725 24.96 26.89 -48.10
CA LYS A 725 25.95 27.63 -47.31
C LYS A 725 26.63 26.72 -46.29
N GLN A 726 27.96 26.73 -46.28
CA GLN A 726 28.76 26.06 -45.25
C GLN A 726 28.69 26.84 -43.94
N LYS A 727 28.40 26.13 -42.84
CA LYS A 727 28.36 26.66 -41.47
C LYS A 727 29.26 25.83 -40.57
N ARG A 728 29.92 26.52 -39.63
CA ARG A 728 30.78 25.88 -38.61
C ARG A 728 29.98 25.45 -37.40
N VAL A 729 30.25 24.23 -36.93
CA VAL A 729 29.58 23.63 -35.78
C VAL A 729 30.57 23.15 -34.73
N ALA A 730 30.27 23.47 -33.47
CA ALA A 730 30.94 22.92 -32.30
C ALA A 730 30.01 21.92 -31.60
N VAL A 731 30.59 20.88 -31.00
CA VAL A 731 29.86 19.87 -30.23
C VAL A 731 30.44 19.79 -28.82
N CYS A 732 29.56 19.96 -27.84
CA CYS A 732 29.84 19.74 -26.43
C CYS A 732 29.16 18.43 -26.00
N ILE A 733 29.91 17.51 -25.38
CA ILE A 733 29.41 16.23 -24.90
C ILE A 733 29.24 16.32 -23.38
N GLY A 734 28.02 16.05 -22.92
CA GLY A 734 27.69 15.97 -21.51
C GLY A 734 28.22 14.70 -20.83
N PRO A 735 28.11 14.62 -19.50
CA PRO A 735 28.59 13.47 -18.74
C PRO A 735 27.87 12.17 -19.13
N GLU A 736 28.61 11.06 -19.14
CA GLU A 736 28.08 9.71 -19.40
C GLU A 736 27.05 9.29 -18.35
N HIS A 737 27.32 9.63 -17.08
CA HIS A 737 26.43 9.43 -15.94
C HIS A 737 26.14 10.79 -15.30
N GLY A 738 25.17 11.51 -15.85
CA GLY A 738 24.79 12.82 -15.31
C GLY A 738 23.87 13.61 -16.22
N THR A 739 23.60 14.85 -15.80
CA THR A 739 22.72 15.78 -16.51
C THR A 739 23.53 16.99 -16.97
N VAL A 740 23.29 17.43 -18.21
CA VAL A 740 23.87 18.67 -18.72
C VAL A 740 23.17 19.87 -18.07
N GLY A 741 23.91 20.65 -17.29
CA GLY A 741 23.42 21.87 -16.63
C GLY A 741 23.61 23.15 -17.46
N PRO A 742 22.94 24.27 -17.10
CA PRO A 742 23.07 25.55 -17.79
C PRO A 742 24.49 26.13 -17.68
N GLU A 743 25.22 25.87 -16.59
CA GLU A 743 26.61 26.30 -16.44
C GLU A 743 27.52 25.67 -17.49
N LEU A 744 27.40 24.36 -17.73
CA LEU A 744 28.14 23.66 -18.78
C LEU A 744 27.84 24.25 -20.16
N ILE A 745 26.57 24.57 -20.45
CA ILE A 745 26.16 25.20 -21.72
C ILE A 745 26.74 26.61 -21.84
N LYS A 746 26.71 27.37 -20.75
CA LYS A 746 27.20 28.74 -20.71
C LYS A 746 28.71 28.80 -20.87
N GLU A 747 29.46 27.92 -20.22
CA GLU A 747 30.92 27.83 -20.40
C GLU A 747 31.28 27.28 -21.78
N ALA A 748 30.57 26.26 -22.28
CA ALA A 748 30.74 25.78 -23.66
C ALA A 748 30.39 26.84 -24.71
N ALA A 749 29.35 27.64 -24.49
CA ALA A 749 28.96 28.75 -25.37
C ALA A 749 29.99 29.90 -25.30
N LYS A 750 30.50 30.24 -24.11
CA LYS A 750 31.60 31.23 -23.96
C LYS A 750 32.85 30.77 -24.68
N GLU A 751 33.20 29.49 -24.58
CA GLU A 751 34.34 28.91 -25.29
C GLU A 751 34.11 28.93 -26.81
N ALA A 752 32.92 28.57 -27.28
CA ALA A 752 32.57 28.58 -28.71
C ALA A 752 32.59 30.00 -29.31
N VAL A 753 32.21 31.02 -28.52
CA VAL A 753 32.28 32.42 -28.94
C VAL A 753 33.72 32.96 -28.92
N ARG A 754 34.58 32.50 -28.00
CA ARG A 754 36.00 32.89 -27.92
C ARG A 754 36.87 32.13 -28.93
N GLY A 755 36.45 30.94 -29.34
CA GLY A 755 37.10 30.10 -30.33
C GLY A 755 36.93 30.59 -31.77
N VAL A 756 37.34 29.77 -32.74
CA VAL A 756 37.41 30.13 -34.16
C VAL A 756 36.01 30.15 -34.81
N GLY A 757 35.23 31.20 -34.57
CA GLY A 757 34.07 31.61 -35.37
C GLY A 757 33.02 30.53 -35.66
N PHE A 758 32.49 29.86 -34.63
CA PHE A 758 31.41 28.87 -34.79
C PHE A 758 30.05 29.55 -35.00
N ASP A 759 29.23 29.01 -35.91
CA ASP A 759 27.86 29.48 -36.17
C ASP A 759 26.82 28.72 -35.32
N LEU A 760 27.13 27.47 -34.95
CA LEU A 760 26.23 26.57 -34.23
C LEU A 760 26.98 25.79 -33.14
N LEU A 761 26.37 25.63 -31.97
CA LEU A 761 26.84 24.77 -30.89
C LEU A 761 25.77 23.72 -30.57
N TYR A 762 26.10 22.44 -30.74
CA TYR A 762 25.29 21.33 -30.25
C TYR A 762 25.78 20.89 -28.88
N VAL A 763 24.88 20.86 -27.92
CA VAL A 763 25.16 20.26 -26.61
C VAL A 763 24.44 18.93 -26.55
N CYS A 764 25.21 17.84 -26.53
CA CYS A 764 24.72 16.48 -26.56
C CYS A 764 24.74 15.85 -25.17
N GLY A 765 23.69 15.12 -24.78
CA GLY A 765 23.66 14.43 -23.50
C GLY A 765 22.50 13.44 -23.39
N PHE A 766 22.61 12.46 -22.50
CA PHE A 766 21.51 11.52 -22.23
C PHE A 766 20.35 12.19 -21.46
N SER A 767 20.68 13.22 -20.68
CA SER A 767 19.78 13.99 -19.82
C SER A 767 20.16 15.47 -19.78
N PHE A 768 19.16 16.37 -19.72
CA PHE A 768 19.34 17.83 -19.67
C PHE A 768 18.53 18.49 -18.55
N ASP A 769 19.16 19.46 -17.89
CA ASP A 769 18.53 20.35 -16.92
C ASP A 769 17.39 21.16 -17.58
N PRO A 770 16.33 21.54 -16.87
CA PRO A 770 15.20 22.22 -17.50
C PRO A 770 15.49 23.67 -17.94
N HIS A 771 16.55 24.34 -17.45
CA HIS A 771 16.94 25.72 -17.85
C HIS A 771 17.73 25.76 -19.15
N VAL A 772 18.14 24.59 -19.62
CA VAL A 772 18.96 24.42 -20.80
C VAL A 772 18.29 25.09 -22.00
N ASN A 773 16.96 25.10 -22.09
CA ASN A 773 16.21 25.81 -23.13
C ASN A 773 16.27 27.35 -23.03
N GLU A 774 16.49 27.92 -21.85
CA GLU A 774 16.60 29.36 -21.66
C GLU A 774 17.97 29.89 -22.10
N GLU A 775 19.01 29.08 -21.91
CA GLU A 775 20.38 29.30 -22.39
C GLU A 775 20.60 28.75 -23.82
N ALA A 776 19.73 27.86 -24.34
CA ALA A 776 19.71 27.46 -25.75
C ALA A 776 19.07 28.54 -26.62
N LYS A 777 19.69 29.71 -26.59
CA LYS A 777 19.35 30.90 -27.36
C LYS A 777 20.57 31.34 -28.16
N ARG A 778 20.34 32.36 -28.99
CA ARG A 778 21.36 32.94 -29.86
C ARG A 778 22.31 33.83 -29.05
N TYR A 779 23.57 33.43 -28.87
CA TYR A 779 24.63 34.28 -28.32
C TYR A 779 25.33 35.00 -29.49
N GLY A 780 24.80 36.18 -29.85
CA GLY A 780 25.32 36.97 -30.98
C GLY A 780 25.13 36.26 -32.33
N LYS A 781 26.21 35.74 -32.91
CA LYS A 781 26.16 34.94 -34.17
C LYS A 781 26.03 33.44 -33.93
N LEU A 782 26.35 32.96 -32.72
CA LEU A 782 26.30 31.55 -32.34
C LEU A 782 24.86 31.14 -31.97
N ASN A 783 24.35 30.08 -32.57
CA ASN A 783 23.08 29.47 -32.17
C ASN A 783 23.35 28.20 -31.34
N VAL A 784 22.70 28.05 -30.20
CA VAL A 784 22.90 26.89 -29.30
C VAL A 784 21.70 25.96 -29.41
N GLN A 785 21.96 24.68 -29.68
CA GLN A 785 20.94 23.65 -29.80
C GLN A 785 21.24 22.45 -28.89
N ILE A 786 20.18 21.85 -28.38
CA ILE A 786 20.24 20.77 -27.41
C ILE A 786 19.90 19.46 -28.10
N CYS A 787 20.70 18.44 -27.87
CA CYS A 787 20.57 17.16 -28.56
C CYS A 787 20.60 15.98 -27.58
N ARG A 788 19.47 15.29 -27.42
CA ARG A 788 19.37 14.09 -26.61
C ARG A 788 19.97 12.88 -27.31
N MET A 789 20.90 12.23 -26.61
CA MET A 789 21.50 10.97 -27.02
C MET A 789 20.55 9.81 -26.69
N ASN A 790 20.45 8.85 -27.60
CA ASN A 790 19.75 7.60 -27.35
C ASN A 790 20.54 6.76 -26.33
N PRO A 791 19.92 6.25 -25.25
CA PRO A 791 20.57 5.39 -24.25
C PRO A 791 21.27 4.15 -24.83
N ASP A 792 20.88 3.65 -26.01
CA ASP A 792 21.57 2.55 -26.69
C ASP A 792 23.05 2.89 -26.99
N LEU A 793 23.41 4.17 -27.06
CA LEU A 793 24.79 4.63 -27.28
C LEU A 793 25.72 4.29 -26.11
N SER A 794 25.25 4.17 -24.88
CA SER A 794 26.10 3.80 -23.73
C SER A 794 26.31 2.28 -23.58
N MET A 795 25.63 1.46 -24.40
CA MET A 795 25.54 0.00 -24.22
C MET A 795 26.30 -0.83 -25.30
N GLY A 796 27.04 -0.19 -26.22
CA GLY A 796 27.97 -0.84 -27.15
C GLY A 796 27.43 -1.29 -28.52
N ASP A 797 28.34 -1.68 -29.42
CA ASP A 797 28.14 -1.87 -30.88
C ASP A 797 27.12 -2.94 -31.31
N GLU A 798 26.73 -3.89 -30.44
CA GLU A 798 25.81 -4.98 -30.81
C GLU A 798 24.34 -4.55 -30.83
N LEU A 799 23.92 -3.65 -29.92
CA LEU A 799 22.56 -3.10 -29.89
C LEU A 799 22.35 -2.05 -30.99
N LEU A 800 23.38 -1.26 -31.30
CA LEU A 800 23.41 -0.29 -32.41
C LEU A 800 23.07 -0.91 -33.77
N LYS A 801 23.40 -2.20 -33.99
CA LYS A 801 23.07 -2.94 -35.22
C LYS A 801 21.58 -3.20 -35.42
N LYS A 802 20.77 -3.20 -34.35
CA LYS A 802 19.31 -3.42 -34.41
C LYS A 802 18.51 -2.12 -34.45
N THR A 803 19.02 -1.03 -33.88
CA THR A 803 18.27 0.24 -33.71
C THR A 803 18.22 1.11 -34.98
N GLY A 804 19.04 0.83 -36.01
CA GLY A 804 19.08 1.59 -37.25
C GLY A 804 19.71 2.99 -37.05
N ALA A 805 20.58 3.39 -37.97
CA ALA A 805 21.41 4.60 -37.83
C ALA A 805 20.64 5.95 -37.89
N GLY A 806 19.31 5.95 -37.86
CA GLY A 806 18.46 7.13 -38.04
C GLY A 806 18.27 7.98 -36.79
N ASN A 807 18.35 7.41 -35.59
CA ASN A 807 17.65 7.95 -34.41
C ASN A 807 18.54 8.04 -33.14
N LEU A 808 19.85 8.23 -33.30
CA LEU A 808 20.79 8.24 -32.17
C LEU A 808 20.86 9.61 -31.45
N PHE A 809 20.45 10.70 -32.12
CA PHE A 809 20.62 12.08 -31.66
C PHE A 809 19.40 12.96 -32.06
N MET A 810 18.63 13.48 -31.09
CA MET A 810 17.32 14.17 -31.32
C MET A 810 17.09 15.45 -30.48
N VAL A 811 16.26 16.39 -30.94
CA VAL A 811 15.91 17.67 -30.26
C VAL A 811 14.48 17.62 -29.68
N PHE A 812 14.21 18.11 -28.44
CA PHE A 812 12.90 17.97 -27.73
C PHE A 812 11.99 19.23 -27.73
N GLY A 813 10.67 19.04 -27.52
CA GLY A 813 9.61 20.08 -27.39
C GLY A 813 8.97 20.22 -25.99
N GLU A 814 8.33 21.36 -25.71
CA GLU A 814 7.76 21.78 -24.40
C GLU A 814 6.25 21.50 -24.29
N PRO A 815 5.66 21.39 -23.08
CA PRO A 815 4.21 21.30 -22.93
C PRO A 815 3.53 22.58 -23.43
N ASP A 816 2.51 22.42 -24.26
CA ASP A 816 1.74 23.52 -24.84
C ASP A 816 0.60 23.91 -23.89
N ILE A 817 0.70 25.10 -23.29
CA ILE A 817 -0.18 25.57 -22.22
C ILE A 817 -0.54 27.03 -22.47
N ALA A 818 -1.84 27.34 -22.43
CA ALA A 818 -2.37 28.69 -22.44
C ALA A 818 -2.80 29.13 -21.04
N ILE A 819 -2.38 30.32 -20.62
CA ILE A 819 -2.80 30.94 -19.35
C ILE A 819 -3.69 32.14 -19.67
N LYS A 820 -4.93 32.12 -19.17
CA LYS A 820 -5.93 33.17 -19.38
C LYS A 820 -6.31 33.82 -18.06
N ARG A 821 -6.44 35.15 -18.05
CA ARG A 821 -7.03 35.89 -16.93
C ARG A 821 -8.51 36.08 -17.16
N THR A 822 -9.31 35.81 -16.13
CA THR A 822 -10.77 35.97 -16.15
C THR A 822 -11.20 36.74 -14.91
N LYS A 823 -12.17 37.64 -15.04
CA LYS A 823 -12.75 38.33 -13.88
C LYS A 823 -13.89 37.48 -13.32
N ASP A 824 -13.93 37.33 -11.99
CA ASP A 824 -15.05 36.68 -11.32
C ASP A 824 -16.33 37.52 -11.54
N LYS A 825 -17.38 36.88 -12.08
CA LYS A 825 -18.65 37.55 -12.36
C LYS A 825 -19.38 38.02 -11.10
N LYS A 826 -19.00 37.51 -9.91
CA LYS A 826 -19.65 37.85 -8.62
C LYS A 826 -18.83 38.80 -7.74
N SER A 827 -17.49 38.70 -7.70
CA SER A 827 -16.64 39.56 -6.83
C SER A 827 -15.84 40.63 -7.57
N GLY A 828 -15.66 40.52 -8.89
CA GLY A 828 -14.83 41.45 -9.68
C GLY A 828 -13.32 41.17 -9.61
N ASP A 829 -12.89 40.19 -8.80
CA ASP A 829 -11.48 39.84 -8.64
C ASP A 829 -10.90 39.13 -9.87
N GLU A 830 -9.61 39.37 -10.14
CA GLU A 830 -8.88 38.65 -11.19
C GLU A 830 -8.59 37.21 -10.77
N ARG A 831 -8.94 36.27 -11.66
CA ARG A 831 -8.65 34.85 -11.53
C ARG A 831 -7.84 34.35 -12.73
N VAL A 832 -7.04 33.33 -12.49
CA VAL A 832 -6.19 32.67 -13.49
C VAL A 832 -6.83 31.34 -13.88
N VAL A 833 -6.81 31.04 -15.18
CA VAL A 833 -7.20 29.75 -15.75
C VAL A 833 -6.09 29.23 -16.64
N VAL A 834 -5.69 27.98 -16.42
CA VAL A 834 -4.65 27.27 -17.19
C VAL A 834 -5.33 26.26 -18.10
N GLU A 835 -4.95 26.21 -19.37
CA GLU A 835 -5.48 25.28 -20.36
C GLU A 835 -4.32 24.55 -21.04
N ILE A 836 -4.35 23.21 -21.04
CA ILE A 836 -3.34 22.37 -21.67
C ILE A 836 -3.82 21.95 -23.06
N HIS A 837 -2.99 22.18 -24.07
CA HIS A 837 -3.27 21.81 -25.46
C HIS A 837 -2.59 20.51 -25.89
N GLY A 838 -1.55 20.06 -25.17
CA GLY A 838 -0.93 18.76 -25.37
C GLY A 838 0.48 18.69 -24.81
N VAL A 839 1.09 17.52 -24.93
CA VAL A 839 2.51 17.32 -24.66
C VAL A 839 3.10 16.49 -25.80
N ASP A 840 4.28 16.87 -26.28
CA ASP A 840 4.97 16.09 -27.32
C ASP A 840 5.43 14.76 -26.72
N VAL A 841 4.93 13.64 -27.26
CA VAL A 841 5.28 12.29 -26.79
C VAL A 841 6.16 11.59 -27.82
N TYR A 842 7.35 11.18 -27.37
CA TYR A 842 8.25 10.35 -28.14
C TYR A 842 7.83 8.88 -28.06
N ASP A 843 7.68 8.24 -29.22
CA ASP A 843 7.40 6.81 -29.33
C ASP A 843 8.66 6.05 -29.79
N PRO A 844 9.49 5.49 -28.87
CA PRO A 844 10.74 4.80 -29.22
C PRO A 844 10.56 3.53 -30.06
N THR A 845 9.35 2.99 -30.10
CA THR A 845 9.02 1.83 -30.93
C THR A 845 8.96 2.21 -32.40
N THR A 846 8.36 3.36 -32.69
CA THR A 846 8.15 3.84 -34.06
C THR A 846 9.20 4.87 -34.48
N GLY A 847 9.94 5.42 -33.52
CA GLY A 847 10.94 6.47 -33.74
C GLY A 847 10.33 7.82 -34.14
N VAL A 848 9.03 8.01 -33.93
CA VAL A 848 8.29 9.22 -34.35
C VAL A 848 7.86 10.02 -33.11
N ILE A 849 8.03 11.34 -33.19
CA ILE A 849 7.42 12.30 -32.25
C ILE A 849 5.97 12.53 -32.72
N ARG A 850 4.99 12.21 -31.88
CA ARG A 850 3.58 12.47 -32.19
C ARG A 850 3.20 13.85 -31.68
N ASN A 851 2.67 14.70 -32.56
CA ASN A 851 2.17 16.03 -32.20
C ASN A 851 0.89 15.92 -31.34
N SER A 852 0.92 16.62 -30.21
CA SER A 852 -0.17 17.20 -29.40
C SER A 852 -1.59 16.61 -29.57
N SER A 853 -1.94 15.60 -28.75
CA SER A 853 -3.31 15.44 -28.25
C SER A 853 -3.30 15.42 -26.72
N THR A 854 -4.29 16.05 -26.10
CA THR A 854 -4.53 15.93 -24.65
C THR A 854 -4.85 14.50 -24.24
N ASP A 855 -5.22 13.66 -25.21
CA ASP A 855 -5.43 12.23 -24.98
C ASP A 855 -4.16 11.52 -24.53
N ASP A 856 -2.95 12.00 -24.78
CA ASP A 856 -1.74 11.28 -24.34
C ASP A 856 -1.28 11.65 -22.91
N ILE A 857 -2.00 12.56 -22.26
CA ILE A 857 -1.78 12.98 -20.88
C ILE A 857 -2.60 12.09 -19.94
N ALA A 858 -1.94 11.50 -18.95
CA ALA A 858 -2.59 10.71 -17.92
C ALA A 858 -3.21 11.61 -16.84
N CYS A 859 -2.41 12.51 -16.30
CA CYS A 859 -2.83 13.52 -15.35
C CYS A 859 -1.94 14.75 -15.42
N TRP A 860 -2.45 15.86 -14.88
CA TRP A 860 -1.69 17.08 -14.70
C TRP A 860 -2.07 17.78 -13.40
N PHE A 861 -1.09 18.45 -12.80
CA PHE A 861 -1.18 19.09 -11.49
C PHE A 861 -0.81 20.56 -11.59
N ILE A 862 -1.40 21.39 -10.73
CA ILE A 862 -1.06 22.81 -10.64
C ILE A 862 -0.75 23.15 -9.18
N ASP A 863 0.40 23.78 -8.97
CA ASP A 863 0.68 24.60 -7.81
C ASP A 863 0.28 26.05 -8.14
N THR A 864 -0.79 26.52 -7.50
CA THR A 864 -1.39 27.83 -7.77
C THR A 864 -0.67 28.99 -7.08
N ASP A 865 0.28 28.73 -6.19
CA ASP A 865 1.09 29.76 -5.51
C ASP A 865 2.46 29.16 -5.17
N TYR A 866 3.21 28.88 -6.24
CA TYR A 866 4.51 28.21 -6.15
C TYR A 866 5.54 29.12 -5.47
N ASP A 867 6.19 28.60 -4.44
CA ASP A 867 7.07 29.36 -3.53
C ASP A 867 8.57 29.24 -3.85
N ASP A 868 8.94 28.45 -4.88
CA ASP A 868 10.32 28.05 -5.19
C ASP A 868 10.98 27.18 -4.09
N GLU A 869 10.24 26.65 -3.11
CA GLU A 869 10.76 25.76 -2.05
C GLU A 869 10.27 24.32 -2.20
N ALA A 870 9.01 24.11 -2.59
CA ALA A 870 8.45 22.78 -2.83
C ALA A 870 7.25 22.84 -3.78
N PHE A 871 7.08 21.84 -4.63
CA PHE A 871 5.88 21.68 -5.45
C PHE A 871 4.70 21.09 -4.65
N PHE A 872 3.68 21.90 -4.39
CA PHE A 872 2.45 21.46 -3.73
C PHE A 872 1.35 21.18 -4.76
N VAL A 873 0.80 19.96 -4.74
CA VAL A 873 -0.33 19.61 -5.60
C VAL A 873 -1.61 20.25 -5.04
N ARG A 874 -1.97 21.44 -5.55
CA ARG A 874 -3.17 22.18 -5.12
C ARG A 874 -4.38 21.89 -6.00
N HIS A 875 -4.19 21.81 -7.31
CA HIS A 875 -5.19 21.31 -8.24
C HIS A 875 -4.68 20.04 -8.95
N ALA A 876 -5.59 19.11 -9.23
CA ALA A 876 -5.31 17.90 -9.98
C ALA A 876 -6.37 17.65 -11.05
N TYR A 877 -5.94 17.24 -12.23
CA TYR A 877 -6.79 17.03 -13.39
C TYR A 877 -6.35 15.81 -14.20
N PHE A 878 -7.28 15.23 -14.95
CA PHE A 878 -7.11 14.01 -15.73
C PHE A 878 -7.66 14.21 -17.14
N THR A 879 -7.04 13.57 -18.13
CA THR A 879 -7.38 13.75 -19.56
C THR A 879 -7.43 12.43 -20.33
N GLY A 880 -7.07 11.30 -19.70
CA GLY A 880 -6.96 10.00 -20.37
C GLY A 880 -8.23 9.14 -20.37
N ALA A 881 -8.34 8.24 -21.35
CA ALA A 881 -9.49 7.35 -21.64
C ALA A 881 -9.77 6.23 -20.62
N GLY A 882 -9.11 6.22 -19.47
CA GLY A 882 -9.49 5.37 -18.35
C GLY A 882 -10.35 6.18 -17.39
N GLU A 883 -11.35 5.56 -16.77
CA GLU A 883 -12.18 6.20 -15.75
C GLU A 883 -11.77 5.74 -14.32
N PRO A 884 -10.55 6.05 -13.79
CA PRO A 884 -10.17 5.66 -12.42
C PRO A 884 -11.20 6.10 -11.37
N TYR A 885 -11.79 7.27 -11.58
CA TYR A 885 -12.77 7.86 -10.69
C TYR A 885 -14.21 7.43 -10.96
N GLU A 886 -14.56 6.67 -12.00
CA GLU A 886 -15.94 6.12 -12.10
C GLU A 886 -16.19 5.06 -11.03
N LYS A 887 -15.17 4.26 -10.68
CA LYS A 887 -15.24 3.37 -9.52
C LYS A 887 -15.37 4.15 -8.21
N LEU A 888 -14.65 5.27 -8.08
CA LEU A 888 -14.75 6.14 -6.92
C LEU A 888 -16.11 6.84 -6.83
N LYS A 889 -16.62 7.35 -7.95
CA LYS A 889 -17.96 7.94 -8.14
C LYS A 889 -19.06 6.96 -7.76
N ARG A 890 -18.94 5.69 -8.17
CA ARG A 890 -19.87 4.61 -7.78
C ARG A 890 -19.74 4.22 -6.30
N ALA A 891 -18.54 4.28 -5.73
CA ALA A 891 -18.27 3.99 -4.31
C ALA A 891 -18.68 5.14 -3.38
N LEU A 892 -18.64 6.39 -3.85
CA LEU A 892 -19.01 7.63 -3.13
C LEU A 892 -20.52 7.92 -3.15
N ARG A 893 -21.35 6.87 -3.42
CA ARG A 893 -22.82 6.89 -3.49
C ARG A 893 -23.44 8.13 -2.84
N ALA A 894 -23.90 9.05 -3.69
CA ALA A 894 -24.76 10.20 -3.34
C ALA A 894 -24.17 11.29 -2.42
N GLU A 895 -22.86 11.28 -2.08
CA GLU A 895 -22.27 12.28 -1.17
C GLU A 895 -21.57 13.46 -1.87
N ILE A 896 -21.31 13.38 -3.19
CA ILE A 896 -20.61 14.44 -3.94
C ILE A 896 -21.31 14.73 -5.27
N ASP A 897 -21.45 16.01 -5.59
CA ASP A 897 -22.04 16.53 -6.82
C ASP A 897 -21.35 15.92 -8.06
N GLU A 898 -22.14 15.30 -8.94
CA GLU A 898 -21.67 14.68 -10.18
C GLU A 898 -20.95 15.69 -11.09
N SER A 899 -21.34 16.97 -11.00
CA SER A 899 -20.68 18.06 -11.73
C SER A 899 -19.29 18.39 -11.19
N ALA A 900 -19.05 18.23 -9.88
CA ALA A 900 -17.75 18.50 -9.26
C ALA A 900 -16.68 17.49 -9.70
N TRP A 901 -17.05 16.20 -9.82
CA TRP A 901 -16.12 15.17 -10.28
C TRP A 901 -15.87 15.21 -11.79
N ALA A 902 -16.90 15.53 -12.58
CA ALA A 902 -16.74 15.74 -14.02
C ALA A 902 -15.73 16.88 -14.30
N SER A 903 -15.63 17.87 -13.40
CA SER A 903 -14.70 18.99 -13.53
C SER A 903 -13.22 18.62 -13.40
N LEU A 904 -12.90 17.44 -12.85
CA LEU A 904 -11.52 16.91 -12.77
C LEU A 904 -11.06 16.27 -14.08
N TYR A 905 -12.00 15.83 -14.94
CA TYR A 905 -11.69 15.34 -16.28
C TYR A 905 -11.71 16.51 -17.27
N SER A 906 -10.69 17.36 -17.17
CA SER A 906 -10.61 18.59 -17.93
C SER A 906 -9.18 18.89 -18.36
N THR A 907 -9.07 19.40 -19.59
CA THR A 907 -7.85 20.01 -20.12
C THR A 907 -7.69 21.46 -19.66
N ARG A 908 -8.74 22.02 -19.02
CA ARG A 908 -8.82 23.39 -18.52
C ARG A 908 -9.00 23.39 -17.01
N SER A 909 -8.16 24.14 -16.32
CA SER A 909 -8.26 24.31 -14.88
C SER A 909 -9.50 25.08 -14.47
N GLN A 910 -9.96 24.84 -13.25
CA GLN A 910 -10.87 25.76 -12.58
C GLN A 910 -10.18 27.11 -12.31
N PRO A 911 -10.93 28.23 -12.28
CA PRO A 911 -10.37 29.55 -11.98
C PRO A 911 -9.90 29.66 -10.53
N PHE A 912 -8.65 30.08 -10.32
CA PHE A 912 -8.06 30.31 -8.99
C PHE A 912 -7.56 31.76 -8.84
N PRO A 913 -7.43 32.28 -7.61
CA PRO A 913 -6.91 33.64 -7.37
C PRO A 913 -5.49 33.82 -7.93
N VAL A 914 -5.15 35.05 -8.33
CA VAL A 914 -3.76 35.39 -8.70
C VAL A 914 -2.85 35.20 -7.46
N PRO A 915 -1.68 34.55 -7.58
CA PRO A 915 -0.80 34.28 -6.45
C PRO A 915 -0.32 35.57 -5.76
N ALA A 916 -0.35 35.59 -4.42
CA ALA A 916 -0.15 36.82 -3.63
C ALA A 916 1.32 37.14 -3.31
N LYS A 917 2.20 36.14 -3.15
CA LYS A 917 3.57 36.34 -2.60
C LYS A 917 4.66 36.56 -3.66
N LYS A 918 4.55 35.91 -4.84
CA LYS A 918 5.57 35.98 -5.92
C LYS A 918 4.99 36.04 -7.34
N GLY A 919 3.67 35.83 -7.51
CA GLY A 919 3.01 35.78 -8.81
C GLY A 919 3.46 34.60 -9.69
N LYS A 920 3.88 33.47 -9.12
CA LYS A 920 4.31 32.28 -9.88
C LYS A 920 3.30 31.14 -9.73
N ILE A 921 3.13 30.37 -10.81
CA ILE A 921 2.41 29.09 -10.79
C ILE A 921 3.30 28.00 -11.39
N ALA A 922 3.10 26.76 -10.99
CA ALA A 922 3.80 25.60 -11.56
C ALA A 922 2.79 24.56 -12.05
N VAL A 923 3.00 24.02 -13.26
CA VAL A 923 2.10 23.07 -13.93
C VAL A 923 2.88 21.81 -14.26
N LYS A 924 2.51 20.68 -13.66
CA LYS A 924 3.14 19.37 -13.92
C LYS A 924 2.25 18.53 -14.82
N VAL A 925 2.81 17.94 -15.86
CA VAL A 925 2.10 17.06 -16.80
C VAL A 925 2.76 15.68 -16.76
N ILE A 926 1.95 14.64 -16.60
CA ILE A 926 2.39 13.25 -16.58
C ILE A 926 1.70 12.49 -17.71
N ASN A 927 2.48 11.86 -18.58
CA ASN A 927 1.94 11.08 -19.68
C ASN A 927 1.58 9.63 -19.25
N HIS A 928 0.96 8.88 -20.15
CA HIS A 928 0.60 7.48 -19.90
C HIS A 928 1.78 6.50 -19.80
N TYR A 929 3.01 6.95 -20.05
CA TYR A 929 4.24 6.17 -19.91
C TYR A 929 4.99 6.50 -18.60
N GLY A 930 4.44 7.42 -17.78
CA GLY A 930 5.06 7.87 -16.53
C GLY A 930 6.15 8.92 -16.72
N ASP A 931 6.32 9.48 -17.93
CA ASP A 931 7.19 10.62 -18.15
C ASP A 931 6.52 11.88 -17.59
N GLU A 932 7.32 12.69 -16.90
CA GLU A 932 6.83 13.87 -16.20
C GLU A 932 7.54 15.12 -16.72
N VAL A 933 6.76 16.18 -16.98
CA VAL A 933 7.28 17.50 -17.35
C VAL A 933 6.59 18.55 -16.49
N LEU A 934 7.37 19.25 -15.68
CA LEU A 934 6.91 20.42 -14.94
C LEU A 934 7.10 21.68 -15.82
N LYS A 935 6.26 22.72 -15.71
CA LYS A 935 6.37 24.11 -16.25
C LYS A 935 6.00 25.21 -15.25
N VAL A 936 6.94 26.11 -14.92
CA VAL A 936 6.76 27.27 -14.01
C VAL A 936 6.51 28.51 -14.87
N TYR A 937 5.51 29.29 -14.48
CA TYR A 937 5.07 30.49 -15.19
C TYR A 937 4.99 31.66 -14.23
N SER A 938 5.45 32.82 -14.68
CA SER A 938 5.19 34.09 -14.00
C SER A 938 3.85 34.64 -14.49
N VAL A 939 2.94 34.87 -13.55
CA VAL A 939 1.62 35.48 -13.74
C VAL A 939 1.62 36.81 -12.96
N LYS A 940 2.39 37.78 -13.45
CA LYS A 940 2.40 39.17 -12.98
C LYS A 940 1.41 40.00 -13.78
#